data_AF-A0A445B2L1-F1
#
_entry.id   AF-A0A445B2L1-F1
#
_cell.length_a   1.000
_cell.length_b   1.000
_cell.length_c   1.000
_cell.angle_alpha   90.00
_cell.angle_beta   90.00
_cell.angle_gamma   90.00
#
_symmetry.space_group_name_H-M   'P 1'
#
loop_
_entity.id
_entity.type
_entity.pdbx_description
1 polymer ?
#
loop_
_entity_poly.entity_id
_entity_poly.type
_entity_poly.pdbx_seq_one_letter_code
_entity_poly.pdbx_strand_id
1 'polypeptide(L)'
;MNIIMSLLLFIFLYLISPKIICGSIVPLAPALYLFGDSLLDSGNNNFLPTIAKANYLPYGSNFAIGPTGRFTNGRTVADFIAEYLGLPYPPPYLSLKGRISLSGINYASGSCGILPETGNILGKCITLSEQINLFERTVETNLGEKLKNRNEVCDHLSKSIYIVAVGSNDYINNYLATKYYDTSKLYQPHIFAQLLIHKLSEQFQRLYKLGARKIVMFGIGPIGCTPPISKTQLHKGDCLEETNQIVSYFNERLPSLLSNLTFTLPHSSFVLGHAYSILDAFTNPSTYGLTDAKSPCCNALENGTAACIPLTKPCMNPFEHFFWDGYHLTEAMYSYIASACLNGNKVCTPLNIQELVKFSKQSLSFNSESLSPFLVLSSAYGWKRGDKKMEKMMKSNTMFALLFVLISNLFATIYCTQPLAPALYVFGDSLVDNGNNNWIPDVAKSNYYPYGSNFFAGPTGRFSNGKNLVDFLAEYMGLPYPPPYLSKEGPSSLTGINYASGAAGIVEYTGSQVGVVLPLDEQLANFQMTITRDLPIHMTQSQISEHLSKAIYLLSIGNNDYLINYLGAFTGVSPTSTVYAPEPFADLLINTLEKQLQQLYKLGARKIILNDLCPLGCTPMYLKTCPHKGACVDEINALVQHFNKRLPSMLQRLSSTLTGAVFVQGNIYATATEIILNPTKYGFSDVRNQCCETSFNLMCMPLKTPCSDPQEKFFWDGAHPTEATYSIIAKRMVSDKSVLTPFTLQELLQL
;
A
#
# COMPACT_ATOMS: atom_id res chain seq x y z
N MET A 1 39.13 -17.36 39.92
CA MET A 1 39.57 -17.06 38.53
C MET A 1 38.47 -17.31 37.49
N ASN A 2 37.65 -18.37 37.62
CA ASN A 2 36.62 -18.71 36.61
C ASN A 2 35.44 -17.74 36.48
N ILE A 3 34.96 -17.12 37.57
CA ILE A 3 33.79 -16.23 37.51
C ILE A 3 34.13 -14.89 36.84
N ILE A 4 35.31 -14.34 37.12
CA ILE A 4 35.78 -13.08 36.53
C ILE A 4 36.03 -13.27 35.02
N MET A 5 36.57 -14.42 34.61
CA MET A 5 36.81 -14.73 33.20
C MET A 5 35.50 -14.94 32.43
N SER A 6 34.49 -15.60 33.02
CA SER A 6 33.14 -15.68 32.43
C SER A 6 32.44 -14.32 32.37
N LEU A 7 32.62 -13.44 33.35
CA LEU A 7 32.03 -12.10 33.36
C LEU A 7 32.66 -11.21 32.28
N LEU A 8 33.98 -11.28 32.13
CA LEU A 8 34.71 -10.56 31.08
C LEU A 8 34.38 -11.09 29.69
N LEU A 9 34.20 -12.40 29.52
CA LEU A 9 33.75 -13.00 28.26
C LEU A 9 32.31 -12.58 27.91
N PHE A 10 31.41 -12.47 28.91
CA PHE A 10 30.04 -11.98 28.72
C PHE A 10 30.00 -10.49 28.34
N ILE A 11 30.84 -9.66 28.97
CA ILE A 11 30.98 -8.24 28.66
C ILE A 11 31.61 -8.06 27.26
N PHE A 12 32.60 -8.87 26.91
CA PHE A 12 33.23 -8.88 25.59
C PHE A 12 32.23 -9.31 24.49
N LEU A 13 31.44 -10.37 24.72
CA LEU A 13 30.37 -10.78 23.80
C LEU A 13 29.23 -9.76 23.68
N TYR A 14 28.92 -9.01 24.73
CA TYR A 14 27.92 -7.92 24.73
C TYR A 14 28.41 -6.62 24.07
N LEU A 15 29.72 -6.35 24.13
CA LEU A 15 30.35 -5.20 23.44
C LEU A 15 30.56 -5.46 21.94
N ILE A 16 30.61 -6.73 21.52
CA ILE A 16 30.84 -7.16 20.13
C ILE A 16 29.53 -7.57 19.43
N SER A 17 28.42 -7.74 20.16
CA SER A 17 27.11 -7.89 19.53
C SER A 17 26.78 -6.61 18.74
N PRO A 18 26.55 -6.69 17.42
CA PRO A 18 26.27 -5.52 16.62
C PRO A 18 24.99 -4.86 17.15
N LYS A 19 25.10 -3.60 17.58
CA LYS A 19 23.94 -2.77 17.92
C LYS A 19 23.24 -2.39 16.62
N ILE A 20 22.45 -3.32 16.10
CA ILE A 20 21.66 -3.13 14.89
C ILE A 20 20.40 -2.35 15.30
N ILE A 21 20.46 -1.04 15.07
CA ILE A 21 19.29 -0.16 15.07
C ILE A 21 18.45 -0.55 13.85
N CYS A 22 17.30 -1.15 14.09
CA CYS A 22 16.39 -1.63 13.05
C CYS A 22 15.16 -0.72 13.03
N GLY A 23 14.93 0.01 11.94
CA GLY A 23 13.69 0.70 11.64
C GLY A 23 12.83 -0.13 10.72
N SER A 24 11.65 -0.53 11.17
CA SER A 24 10.49 -0.71 10.28
C SER A 24 10.33 0.53 9.39
N ILE A 25 9.48 0.47 8.35
CA ILE A 25 8.75 1.69 7.96
C ILE A 25 7.97 2.09 9.21
N VAL A 26 8.59 2.95 10.03
CA VAL A 26 7.96 3.55 11.19
C VAL A 26 6.81 4.33 10.60
N PRO A 27 5.55 4.00 10.96
CA PRO A 27 4.43 4.79 10.53
C PRO A 27 4.76 6.25 10.79
N LEU A 28 4.66 7.07 9.75
CA LEU A 28 5.05 8.47 9.81
C LEU A 28 4.26 9.21 10.89
N ALA A 29 3.09 8.69 11.25
CA ALA A 29 2.36 9.02 12.45
C ALA A 29 1.87 7.74 13.14
N PRO A 30 1.68 7.74 14.48
CA PRO A 30 1.18 6.56 15.21
C PRO A 30 -0.24 6.15 14.79
N ALA A 31 -1.07 7.13 14.43
CA ALA A 31 -2.45 6.89 14.03
C ALA A 31 -2.99 7.97 13.10
N LEU A 32 -4.04 7.61 12.36
CA LEU A 32 -4.87 8.51 11.56
C LEU A 32 -6.32 8.46 12.05
N TYR A 33 -6.82 9.57 12.59
CA TYR A 33 -8.21 9.70 13.05
C TYR A 33 -9.03 10.59 12.11
N LEU A 34 -10.22 10.14 11.73
CA LEU A 34 -11.05 10.82 10.73
C LEU A 34 -12.38 11.28 11.34
N PHE A 35 -12.77 12.53 11.07
CA PHE A 35 -14.02 13.14 11.51
C PHE A 35 -14.68 13.87 10.35
N GLY A 36 -16.00 13.84 10.28
CA GLY A 36 -16.75 14.62 9.29
C GLY A 36 -17.89 13.87 8.66
N ASP A 37 -18.08 14.05 7.35
CA ASP A 37 -19.24 13.57 6.63
C ASP A 37 -18.94 12.45 5.61
N SER A 38 -19.77 12.34 4.57
CA SER A 38 -19.65 11.31 3.53
C SER A 38 -18.36 11.39 2.72
N LEU A 39 -17.66 12.53 2.74
CA LEU A 39 -16.35 12.67 2.09
C LEU A 39 -15.26 11.82 2.74
N LEU A 40 -15.46 11.43 4.00
CA LEU A 40 -14.52 10.62 4.77
C LEU A 40 -15.13 9.32 5.32
N ASP A 41 -16.45 9.15 5.30
CA ASP A 41 -17.10 7.93 5.79
C ASP A 41 -16.60 6.69 5.03
N SER A 42 -16.26 5.65 5.79
CA SER A 42 -15.80 4.35 5.29
C SER A 42 -16.74 3.20 5.62
N GLY A 43 -17.91 3.49 6.21
CA GLY A 43 -18.95 2.51 6.51
C GLY A 43 -19.70 2.68 7.84
N ASN A 44 -19.56 3.80 8.56
CA ASN A 44 -20.35 4.02 9.78
C ASN A 44 -21.84 4.07 9.46
N ASN A 45 -22.22 4.73 8.35
CA ASN A 45 -23.62 4.83 7.94
C ASN A 45 -24.28 3.46 7.66
N ASN A 46 -23.51 2.41 7.39
CA ASN A 46 -24.03 1.06 7.17
C ASN A 46 -24.80 0.53 8.38
N PHE A 47 -24.40 0.97 9.57
CA PHE A 47 -24.93 0.53 10.87
C PHE A 47 -26.05 1.44 11.40
N LEU A 48 -26.45 2.47 10.63
CA LEU A 48 -27.43 3.46 11.06
C LEU A 48 -28.76 3.31 10.30
N PRO A 49 -29.89 3.68 10.93
CA PRO A 49 -31.17 3.85 10.25
C PRO A 49 -31.18 5.17 9.46
N THR A 50 -30.59 5.13 8.26
CA THR A 50 -30.43 6.26 7.34
C THR A 50 -30.52 5.79 5.90
N ILE A 51 -30.94 6.69 4.99
CA ILE A 51 -30.88 6.46 3.55
C ILE A 51 -29.53 6.88 2.94
N ALA A 52 -28.72 7.65 3.67
CA ALA A 52 -27.38 8.03 3.23
C ALA A 52 -26.40 6.87 3.39
N LYS A 53 -26.40 5.91 2.45
CA LYS A 53 -25.52 4.73 2.44
C LYS A 53 -24.83 4.56 1.09
N ALA A 54 -23.62 4.02 1.12
CA ALA A 54 -22.82 3.68 -0.06
C ALA A 54 -22.23 2.24 0.04
N ASN A 55 -22.95 1.33 0.70
CA ASN A 55 -22.57 -0.06 0.91
C ASN A 55 -23.13 -1.02 -0.15
N TYR A 56 -23.31 -0.53 -1.37
CA TYR A 56 -23.85 -1.27 -2.48
C TYR A 56 -23.19 -0.84 -3.79
N LEU A 57 -23.10 -1.75 -4.75
CA LEU A 57 -22.57 -1.41 -6.08
C LEU A 57 -23.46 -0.37 -6.78
N PRO A 58 -22.88 0.59 -7.53
CA PRO A 58 -21.49 0.57 -7.99
C PRO A 58 -20.47 1.22 -7.03
N TYR A 59 -20.85 1.72 -5.86
CA TYR A 59 -19.89 2.26 -4.90
C TYR A 59 -18.83 1.20 -4.55
N GLY A 60 -17.58 1.63 -4.38
CA GLY A 60 -16.45 0.73 -4.14
C GLY A 60 -16.11 -0.21 -5.30
N SER A 61 -16.54 0.06 -6.55
CA SER A 61 -16.21 -0.76 -7.73
C SER A 61 -14.70 -0.89 -7.99
N ASN A 62 -13.92 0.11 -7.61
CA ASN A 62 -12.46 0.15 -7.68
C ASN A 62 -11.82 -0.17 -6.32
N PHE A 63 -12.61 -0.35 -5.26
CA PHE A 63 -12.09 -0.66 -3.94
C PHE A 63 -11.93 -2.18 -3.81
N ALA A 64 -10.74 -2.61 -3.39
CA ALA A 64 -10.32 -4.01 -3.24
C ALA A 64 -11.40 -5.01 -2.81
N ILE A 65 -12.13 -4.65 -1.75
CA ILE A 65 -13.10 -5.51 -1.06
C ILE A 65 -14.55 -5.16 -1.42
N GLY A 66 -14.74 -4.35 -2.46
CA GLY A 66 -16.03 -3.87 -2.93
C GLY A 66 -16.63 -2.75 -2.06
N PRO A 67 -17.96 -2.60 -2.06
CA PRO A 67 -18.64 -1.50 -1.39
C PRO A 67 -18.47 -1.56 0.14
N THR A 68 -17.72 -0.61 0.68
CA THR A 68 -17.49 -0.50 2.13
C THR A 68 -18.42 0.49 2.82
N GLY A 69 -19.07 1.38 2.07
CA GLY A 69 -19.73 2.57 2.62
C GLY A 69 -19.00 3.88 2.30
N ARG A 70 -17.89 3.82 1.56
CA ARG A 70 -17.26 5.00 0.92
C ARG A 70 -18.15 5.51 -0.20
N PHE A 71 -18.46 6.81 -0.16
CA PHE A 71 -19.29 7.47 -1.18
C PHE A 71 -18.47 7.81 -2.43
N THR A 72 -17.82 6.80 -3.02
CA THR A 72 -17.04 6.92 -4.26
C THR A 72 -16.88 5.54 -4.90
N ASN A 73 -16.27 5.46 -6.08
CA ASN A 73 -15.90 4.18 -6.70
C ASN A 73 -14.74 3.49 -5.99
N GLY A 74 -13.88 4.19 -5.23
CA GLY A 74 -12.68 3.58 -4.66
C GLY A 74 -12.24 4.21 -3.34
N ARG A 75 -10.96 4.58 -3.26
CA ARG A 75 -10.35 5.25 -2.12
C ARG A 75 -10.78 6.72 -1.99
N THR A 76 -10.88 7.19 -0.76
CA THR A 76 -11.05 8.61 -0.39
C THR A 76 -9.69 9.27 -0.15
N VAL A 77 -9.67 10.60 0.03
CA VAL A 77 -8.44 11.35 0.36
C VAL A 77 -7.73 10.79 1.61
N ALA A 78 -8.49 10.32 2.60
CA ALA A 78 -7.93 9.77 3.83
C ALA A 78 -7.27 8.41 3.64
N ASP A 79 -7.73 7.62 2.68
CA ASP A 79 -7.14 6.32 2.38
C ASP A 79 -5.76 6.48 1.74
N PHE A 80 -5.63 7.39 0.77
CA PHE A 80 -4.33 7.74 0.19
C PHE A 80 -3.36 8.34 1.22
N ILE A 81 -3.86 9.13 2.17
CA ILE A 81 -3.03 9.64 3.27
C ILE A 81 -2.62 8.50 4.21
N ALA A 82 -3.49 7.53 4.51
CA ALA A 82 -3.13 6.35 5.30
C ALA A 82 -2.01 5.54 4.64
N GLU A 83 -2.12 5.29 3.32
CA GLU A 83 -1.07 4.63 2.52
C GLU A 83 0.27 5.37 2.67
N TYR A 84 0.27 6.69 2.48
CA TYR A 84 1.48 7.51 2.63
C TYR A 84 2.09 7.44 4.03
N LEU A 85 1.24 7.44 5.07
CA LEU A 85 1.69 7.37 6.46
C LEU A 85 2.21 5.98 6.85
N GLY A 86 2.08 4.96 5.99
CA GLY A 86 2.39 3.58 6.33
C GLY A 86 1.40 2.99 7.35
N LEU A 87 0.14 3.45 7.33
CA LEU A 87 -0.93 3.02 8.22
C LEU A 87 -1.99 2.20 7.46
N PRO A 88 -2.65 1.23 8.12
CA PRO A 88 -3.86 0.63 7.56
C PRO A 88 -4.98 1.68 7.47
N TYR A 89 -5.95 1.46 6.56
CA TYR A 89 -7.13 2.32 6.47
C TYR A 89 -7.89 2.36 7.80
N PRO A 90 -8.18 3.56 8.34
CA PRO A 90 -8.94 3.67 9.59
C PRO A 90 -10.32 3.00 9.45
N PRO A 91 -10.63 1.95 10.24
CA PRO A 91 -11.92 1.27 10.15
C PRO A 91 -13.04 2.17 10.69
N PRO A 92 -14.29 2.01 10.21
CA PRO A 92 -15.44 2.74 10.76
C PRO A 92 -15.68 2.30 12.20
N TYR A 93 -15.81 3.27 13.12
CA TYR A 93 -15.97 3.04 14.55
C TYR A 93 -17.04 1.98 14.88
N LEU A 94 -18.21 2.06 14.23
CA LEU A 94 -19.32 1.15 14.50
C LEU A 94 -19.05 -0.32 14.08
N SER A 95 -18.07 -0.55 13.20
CA SER A 95 -17.67 -1.91 12.80
C SER A 95 -16.79 -2.62 13.83
N LEU A 96 -16.14 -1.86 14.72
CA LEU A 96 -15.14 -2.42 15.65
C LEU A 96 -15.77 -3.33 16.70
N LYS A 97 -17.05 -3.13 17.07
CA LYS A 97 -17.75 -3.92 18.10
C LYS A 97 -16.92 -4.10 19.39
N GLY A 98 -16.19 -3.05 19.80
CA GLY A 98 -15.31 -3.07 20.98
C GLY A 98 -13.87 -3.53 20.72
N ARG A 99 -13.48 -3.85 19.49
CA ARG A 99 -12.07 -4.11 19.12
C ARG A 99 -11.25 -2.82 19.19
N ILE A 100 -9.99 -2.96 19.62
CA ILE A 100 -9.06 -1.85 19.81
C ILE A 100 -8.22 -1.64 18.55
N SER A 101 -8.12 -0.40 18.09
CA SER A 101 -7.21 0.03 17.01
C SER A 101 -6.24 1.08 17.54
N LEU A 102 -4.94 0.80 17.46
CA LEU A 102 -3.89 1.76 17.81
C LEU A 102 -3.50 2.66 16.63
N SER A 103 -3.77 2.23 15.39
CA SER A 103 -3.40 2.92 14.16
C SER A 103 -4.43 3.95 13.69
N GLY A 104 -5.49 4.18 14.47
CA GLY A 104 -6.53 5.15 14.16
C GLY A 104 -7.90 4.55 13.86
N ILE A 105 -8.91 5.41 13.83
CA ILE A 105 -10.33 5.05 13.67
C ILE A 105 -11.04 6.15 12.87
N ASN A 106 -12.00 5.73 12.05
CA ASN A 106 -12.87 6.62 11.30
C ASN A 106 -14.21 6.84 12.04
N TYR A 107 -14.47 8.08 12.45
CA TYR A 107 -15.72 8.51 13.10
C TYR A 107 -16.67 9.24 12.14
N ALA A 108 -16.23 9.54 10.92
CA ALA A 108 -17.03 10.27 9.95
C ALA A 108 -18.33 9.52 9.60
N SER A 109 -19.39 10.28 9.31
CA SER A 109 -20.72 9.75 9.06
C SER A 109 -21.43 10.59 8.01
N GLY A 110 -21.83 9.95 6.90
CA GLY A 110 -22.56 10.59 5.81
C GLY A 110 -23.81 11.35 6.27
N SER A 111 -24.18 12.37 5.50
CA SER A 111 -25.24 13.36 5.73
C SER A 111 -25.05 14.35 6.88
N CYS A 112 -24.08 14.16 7.78
CA CYS A 112 -23.88 15.08 8.91
C CYS A 112 -23.27 16.43 8.50
N GLY A 113 -23.57 17.45 9.30
CA GLY A 113 -22.88 18.74 9.29
C GLY A 113 -22.15 19.06 10.60
N ILE A 114 -21.70 20.30 10.71
CA ILE A 114 -21.19 20.91 11.93
C ILE A 114 -22.33 21.09 12.94
N LEU A 115 -23.53 21.47 12.46
CA LEU A 115 -24.71 21.60 13.30
C LEU A 115 -25.38 20.24 13.53
N PRO A 116 -25.86 19.95 14.75
CA PRO A 116 -26.46 18.66 15.09
C PRO A 116 -27.76 18.37 14.35
N GLU A 117 -28.49 19.41 13.90
CA GLU A 117 -29.74 19.26 13.15
C GLU A 117 -29.55 18.99 11.65
N THR A 118 -28.35 19.25 11.12
CA THR A 118 -28.06 19.12 9.69
C THR A 118 -28.21 17.68 9.21
N GLY A 119 -28.95 17.50 8.10
CA GLY A 119 -29.10 16.20 7.45
C GLY A 119 -30.13 15.25 8.08
N ASN A 120 -30.84 15.66 9.14
CA ASN A 120 -31.84 14.83 9.83
C ASN A 120 -32.93 14.26 8.91
N ILE A 121 -33.24 14.96 7.81
CA ILE A 121 -34.20 14.49 6.79
C ILE A 121 -33.76 13.19 6.09
N LEU A 122 -32.46 12.86 6.11
CA LEU A 122 -31.91 11.64 5.52
C LEU A 122 -31.84 10.47 6.52
N GLY A 123 -32.24 10.70 7.78
CA GLY A 123 -32.19 9.73 8.86
C GLY A 123 -31.06 9.98 9.86
N LYS A 124 -30.72 8.96 10.64
CA LYS A 124 -29.71 9.11 11.71
C LYS A 124 -28.30 9.18 11.13
N CYS A 125 -27.54 10.17 11.58
CA CYS A 125 -26.11 10.27 11.34
C CYS A 125 -25.37 10.48 12.68
N ILE A 126 -24.05 10.29 12.73
CA ILE A 126 -23.23 10.56 13.92
C ILE A 126 -22.77 12.01 13.85
N THR A 127 -23.46 12.94 14.52
CA THR A 127 -23.16 14.37 14.48
C THR A 127 -21.71 14.65 14.88
N LEU A 128 -21.09 15.75 14.41
CA LEU A 128 -19.68 16.05 14.73
C LEU A 128 -19.38 16.04 16.24
N SER A 129 -20.33 16.50 17.06
CA SER A 129 -20.23 16.43 18.51
C SER A 129 -20.23 14.98 19.04
N GLU A 130 -21.08 14.11 18.50
CA GLU A 130 -21.10 12.68 18.84
C GLU A 130 -19.83 11.97 18.37
N GLN A 131 -19.30 12.31 17.19
CA GLN A 131 -18.02 11.76 16.71
C GLN A 131 -16.89 12.04 17.70
N ILE A 132 -16.84 13.26 18.25
CA ILE A 132 -15.87 13.64 19.27
C ILE A 132 -16.13 12.90 20.59
N ASN A 133 -17.40 12.64 20.97
CA ASN A 133 -17.71 11.79 22.12
C ASN A 133 -17.23 10.35 21.93
N LEU A 134 -17.33 9.79 20.71
CA LEU A 134 -16.81 8.46 20.39
C LEU A 134 -15.29 8.42 20.43
N PHE A 135 -14.64 9.50 20.02
CA PHE A 135 -13.19 9.65 20.15
C PHE A 135 -12.75 9.79 21.61
N GLU A 136 -13.47 10.56 22.44
CA GLU A 136 -13.24 10.64 23.89
C GLU A 136 -13.29 9.25 24.53
N ARG A 137 -14.31 8.44 24.21
CA ARG A 137 -14.37 7.05 24.64
C ARG A 137 -13.16 6.24 24.18
N THR A 138 -12.72 6.42 22.93
CA THR A 138 -11.53 5.72 22.42
C THR A 138 -10.27 6.11 23.19
N VAL A 139 -10.12 7.38 23.56
CA VAL A 139 -9.00 7.85 24.38
C VAL A 139 -9.04 7.22 25.77
N GLU A 140 -10.22 7.18 26.40
CA GLU A 140 -10.39 6.67 27.76
C GLU A 140 -10.28 5.14 27.86
N THR A 141 -10.93 4.40 26.96
CA THR A 141 -11.00 2.94 27.01
C THR A 141 -9.92 2.30 26.15
N ASN A 142 -9.97 2.52 24.83
CA ASN A 142 -9.18 1.73 23.89
C ASN A 142 -7.67 1.99 24.03
N LEU A 143 -7.29 3.28 24.09
CA LEU A 143 -5.90 3.67 24.27
C LEU A 143 -5.47 3.50 25.73
N GLY A 144 -6.34 3.85 26.68
CA GLY A 144 -6.08 3.71 28.12
C GLY A 144 -5.81 2.27 28.59
N GLU A 145 -6.43 1.27 27.96
CA GLU A 145 -6.21 -0.15 28.27
C GLU A 145 -4.93 -0.73 27.67
N LYS A 146 -4.47 -0.20 26.52
CA LYS A 146 -3.32 -0.75 25.78
C LYS A 146 -2.01 -0.03 26.04
N LEU A 147 -2.08 1.27 26.31
CA LEU A 147 -0.92 2.09 26.63
C LEU A 147 -0.73 2.13 28.14
N LYS A 148 0.51 1.96 28.60
CA LYS A 148 0.79 1.59 30.00
C LYS A 148 0.48 2.72 30.98
N ASN A 149 0.44 3.96 30.51
CA ASN A 149 0.21 5.15 31.32
C ASN A 149 -0.29 6.33 30.48
N ARG A 150 -0.78 7.38 31.18
CA ARG A 150 -1.32 8.59 30.58
C ARG A 150 -0.33 9.35 29.69
N ASN A 151 0.98 9.29 29.98
CA ASN A 151 1.98 9.99 29.18
C ASN A 151 2.15 9.34 27.81
N GLU A 152 2.10 8.01 27.71
CA GLU A 152 2.12 7.29 26.44
C GLU A 152 0.88 7.60 25.59
N VAL A 153 -0.31 7.70 26.21
CA VAL A 153 -1.53 8.12 25.52
C VAL A 153 -1.39 9.54 24.97
N CYS A 154 -0.92 10.49 25.79
CA CYS A 154 -0.68 11.86 25.35
C CYS A 154 0.34 11.94 24.21
N ASP A 155 1.44 11.18 24.30
CA ASP A 155 2.47 11.13 23.27
C ASP A 155 1.92 10.58 21.94
N HIS A 156 1.22 9.45 21.99
CA HIS A 156 0.54 8.83 20.85
C HIS A 156 -0.40 9.81 20.13
N LEU A 157 -1.29 10.45 20.88
CA LEU A 157 -2.28 11.38 20.35
C LEU A 157 -1.63 12.65 19.77
N SER A 158 -0.61 13.19 20.45
CA SER A 158 0.09 14.40 19.99
C SER A 158 0.85 14.20 18.68
N LYS A 159 1.32 12.99 18.41
CA LYS A 159 2.05 12.63 17.19
C LYS A 159 1.15 12.15 16.05
N SER A 160 -0.10 11.77 16.36
CA SER A 160 -1.10 11.29 15.40
C SER A 160 -1.64 12.41 14.50
N ILE A 161 -2.16 12.03 13.33
CA ILE A 161 -2.79 12.94 12.37
C ILE A 161 -4.30 12.84 12.45
N TYR A 162 -4.96 13.99 12.34
CA TYR A 162 -6.41 14.11 12.40
C TYR A 162 -6.90 14.79 11.12
N ILE A 163 -7.81 14.16 10.38
CA ILE A 163 -8.41 14.76 9.18
C ILE A 163 -9.89 15.05 9.46
N VAL A 164 -10.29 16.27 9.14
CA VAL A 164 -11.66 16.76 9.27
C VAL A 164 -12.15 17.29 7.92
N ALA A 165 -13.29 16.78 7.45
CA ALA A 165 -13.99 17.29 6.27
C ALA A 165 -15.50 17.30 6.53
N VAL A 166 -16.05 18.49 6.76
CA VAL A 166 -17.44 18.70 7.14
C VAL A 166 -17.84 20.15 6.83
N GLY A 167 -19.13 20.38 6.58
CA GLY A 167 -19.67 21.72 6.36
C GLY A 167 -20.54 21.81 5.12
N SER A 168 -20.26 21.03 4.08
CA SER A 168 -21.04 21.00 2.84
C SER A 168 -22.52 20.72 3.10
N ASN A 169 -22.80 19.77 4.00
CA ASN A 169 -24.17 19.42 4.39
C ASN A 169 -24.89 20.54 5.15
N ASP A 170 -24.20 21.41 5.90
CA ASP A 170 -24.84 22.55 6.58
C ASP A 170 -25.41 23.55 5.58
N TYR A 171 -24.88 23.56 4.35
CA TYR A 171 -25.44 24.32 3.25
C TYR A 171 -26.47 23.50 2.46
N ILE A 172 -26.08 22.34 1.93
CA ILE A 172 -26.91 21.51 1.04
C ILE A 172 -28.15 20.95 1.76
N ASN A 173 -27.94 20.37 2.93
CA ASN A 173 -28.93 19.61 3.69
C ASN A 173 -29.44 20.37 4.94
N ASN A 174 -29.29 21.70 4.95
CA ASN A 174 -29.82 22.59 5.98
C ASN A 174 -30.13 23.99 5.41
N TYR A 175 -29.14 24.87 5.23
CA TYR A 175 -29.36 26.28 4.89
C TYR A 175 -30.15 26.51 3.58
N LEU A 176 -29.78 25.78 2.51
CA LEU A 176 -30.41 25.86 1.19
C LEU A 176 -31.66 24.96 1.07
N ALA A 177 -31.85 24.03 2.01
CA ALA A 177 -32.97 23.11 2.05
C ALA A 177 -34.23 23.76 2.68
N THR A 178 -34.66 24.88 2.11
CA THR A 178 -35.72 25.77 2.63
C THR A 178 -37.10 25.12 2.81
N LYS A 179 -37.33 23.98 2.16
CA LYS A 179 -38.53 23.15 2.35
C LYS A 179 -38.56 22.48 3.73
N TYR A 180 -37.40 22.20 4.30
CA TYR A 180 -37.26 21.39 5.51
C TYR A 180 -36.69 22.17 6.70
N TYR A 181 -35.98 23.27 6.45
CA TYR A 181 -35.34 24.08 7.48
C TYR A 181 -35.60 25.58 7.26
N ASP A 182 -35.79 26.32 8.36
CA ASP A 182 -35.96 27.77 8.36
C ASP A 182 -34.61 28.54 8.46
N THR A 183 -33.48 27.83 8.41
CA THR A 183 -32.16 28.40 8.69
C THR A 183 -31.82 29.64 7.85
N SER A 184 -32.10 29.63 6.55
CA SER A 184 -31.87 30.80 5.67
C SER A 184 -32.88 31.93 5.85
N LYS A 185 -34.00 31.68 6.53
CA LYS A 185 -34.92 32.75 6.99
C LYS A 185 -34.41 33.39 8.29
N LEU A 186 -33.73 32.60 9.13
CA LEU A 186 -33.22 33.03 10.43
C LEU A 186 -31.86 33.73 10.33
N TYR A 187 -31.01 33.31 9.38
CA TYR A 187 -29.65 33.78 9.27
C TYR A 187 -29.34 34.30 7.87
N GLN A 188 -28.71 35.46 7.80
CA GLN A 188 -28.03 35.91 6.58
C GLN A 188 -26.78 35.04 6.31
N PRO A 189 -26.34 34.88 5.04
CA PRO A 189 -25.26 33.95 4.69
C PRO A 189 -23.98 34.10 5.52
N HIS A 190 -23.52 35.34 5.72
CA HIS A 190 -22.30 35.62 6.49
C HIS A 190 -22.45 35.38 7.99
N ILE A 191 -23.67 35.53 8.54
CA ILE A 191 -23.99 35.23 9.95
C ILE A 191 -24.05 33.71 10.15
N PHE A 192 -24.63 32.99 9.19
CA PHE A 192 -24.64 31.53 9.22
C PHE A 192 -23.22 30.96 9.16
N ALA A 193 -22.37 31.46 8.25
CA ALA A 193 -20.95 31.09 8.21
C ALA A 193 -20.24 31.37 9.55
N GLN A 194 -20.54 32.50 10.22
CA GLN A 194 -20.01 32.82 11.54
C GLN A 194 -20.46 31.82 12.61
N LEU A 195 -21.73 31.40 12.59
CA LEU A 195 -22.25 30.35 13.47
C LEU A 195 -21.48 29.03 13.28
N LEU A 196 -21.30 28.58 12.04
CA LEU A 196 -20.56 27.35 11.72
C LEU A 196 -19.11 27.42 12.20
N ILE A 197 -18.42 28.55 11.95
CA ILE A 197 -17.04 28.79 12.41
C ILE A 197 -16.95 28.76 13.95
N HIS A 198 -17.93 29.36 14.64
CA HIS A 198 -17.98 29.33 16.09
C HIS A 198 -18.16 27.90 16.62
N LYS A 199 -19.11 27.14 16.07
CA LYS A 199 -19.36 25.75 16.46
C LYS A 199 -18.19 24.84 16.15
N LEU A 200 -17.53 25.02 15.01
CA LEU A 200 -16.33 24.28 14.64
C LEU A 200 -15.16 24.58 15.61
N SER A 201 -14.99 25.85 16.02
CA SER A 201 -14.00 26.22 17.04
C SER A 201 -14.22 25.49 18.36
N GLU A 202 -15.47 25.39 18.83
CA GLU A 202 -15.81 24.62 20.04
C GLU A 202 -15.38 23.16 19.90
N GLN A 203 -15.66 22.53 18.76
CA GLN A 203 -15.28 21.13 18.50
C GLN A 203 -13.77 20.92 18.41
N PHE A 204 -13.03 21.84 17.78
CA PHE A 204 -11.56 21.77 17.74
C PHE A 204 -10.91 21.96 19.11
N GLN A 205 -11.45 22.84 19.95
CA GLN A 205 -10.99 22.97 21.33
C GLN A 205 -11.24 21.69 22.14
N ARG A 206 -12.35 20.99 21.89
CA ARG A 206 -12.63 19.68 22.51
C ARG A 206 -11.63 18.62 22.04
N LEU A 207 -11.40 18.48 20.73
CA LEU A 207 -10.39 17.56 20.20
C LEU A 207 -8.99 17.86 20.75
N TYR A 208 -8.62 19.13 20.88
CA TYR A 208 -7.36 19.54 21.49
C TYR A 208 -7.27 19.11 22.96
N LYS A 209 -8.34 19.31 23.75
CA LYS A 209 -8.39 18.89 25.16
C LYS A 209 -8.22 17.37 25.30
N LEU A 210 -8.68 16.60 24.32
CA LEU A 210 -8.51 15.14 24.26
C LEU A 210 -7.12 14.69 23.82
N GLY A 211 -6.26 15.59 23.32
CA GLY A 211 -4.87 15.30 22.99
C GLY A 211 -4.49 15.50 21.53
N ALA A 212 -5.43 15.85 20.65
CA ALA A 212 -5.13 16.11 19.24
C ALA A 212 -4.21 17.33 19.08
N ARG A 213 -3.18 17.22 18.24
CA ARG A 213 -2.24 18.32 17.98
C ARG A 213 -2.02 18.63 16.51
N LYS A 214 -2.18 17.67 15.60
CA LYS A 214 -1.91 17.84 14.16
C LYS A 214 -3.20 17.63 13.36
N ILE A 215 -3.93 18.72 13.12
CA ILE A 215 -5.29 18.66 12.57
C ILE A 215 -5.29 19.28 11.17
N VAL A 216 -5.81 18.53 10.19
CA VAL A 216 -6.04 18.98 8.82
C VAL A 216 -7.54 19.16 8.63
N MET A 217 -7.98 20.39 8.36
CA MET A 217 -9.38 20.71 8.07
C MET A 217 -9.50 21.08 6.59
N PHE A 218 -10.25 20.29 5.84
CA PHE A 218 -10.63 20.67 4.48
C PHE A 218 -11.75 21.72 4.51
N GLY A 219 -11.56 22.81 3.77
CA GLY A 219 -12.63 23.77 3.50
C GLY A 219 -13.77 23.14 2.69
N ILE A 220 -14.79 23.93 2.40
CA ILE A 220 -15.94 23.47 1.61
C ILE A 220 -15.60 23.64 0.12
N GLY A 221 -15.81 22.60 -0.68
CA GLY A 221 -15.65 22.67 -2.14
C GLY A 221 -16.70 23.58 -2.82
N PRO A 222 -16.62 23.78 -4.14
CA PRO A 222 -17.58 24.60 -4.88
C PRO A 222 -18.93 23.87 -5.04
N ILE A 223 -19.75 23.83 -3.99
CA ILE A 223 -21.00 23.05 -3.99
C ILE A 223 -22.01 23.54 -5.04
N GLY A 224 -21.90 24.79 -5.51
CA GLY A 224 -22.69 25.33 -6.62
C GLY A 224 -22.43 24.63 -7.94
N CYS A 225 -21.31 23.93 -8.08
CA CYS A 225 -20.96 23.12 -9.25
C CYS A 225 -21.47 21.68 -9.16
N THR A 226 -21.96 21.23 -8.00
CA THR A 226 -22.47 19.86 -7.86
C THR A 226 -23.70 19.65 -8.72
N PRO A 227 -23.87 18.50 -9.39
CA PRO A 227 -25.02 18.22 -10.25
C PRO A 227 -26.41 18.60 -9.67
N PRO A 228 -26.72 18.38 -8.37
CA PRO A 228 -28.01 18.72 -7.79
C PRO A 228 -28.24 20.22 -7.69
N ILE A 229 -27.20 21.04 -7.57
CA ILE A 229 -27.34 22.50 -7.55
C ILE A 229 -27.32 23.06 -8.97
N SER A 230 -26.37 22.61 -9.81
CA SER A 230 -26.24 23.12 -11.17
C SER A 230 -27.37 22.65 -12.10
N LYS A 231 -27.83 21.40 -12.03
CA LYS A 231 -28.86 20.90 -12.97
C LYS A 231 -30.29 21.31 -12.62
N THR A 232 -30.58 21.65 -11.37
CA THR A 232 -31.96 21.88 -10.91
C THR A 232 -32.37 23.35 -10.89
N GLN A 233 -31.41 24.27 -10.86
CA GLN A 233 -31.67 25.71 -10.83
C GLN A 233 -31.30 26.36 -12.16
N LEU A 234 -32.17 27.23 -12.68
CA LEU A 234 -31.88 27.97 -13.91
C LEU A 234 -30.83 29.04 -13.62
N HIS A 235 -29.66 28.93 -14.26
CA HIS A 235 -28.56 29.87 -14.08
C HIS A 235 -27.71 29.97 -15.35
N LYS A 236 -26.77 30.92 -15.37
CA LYS A 236 -25.80 31.08 -16.46
C LYS A 236 -24.45 30.49 -16.03
N GLY A 237 -23.82 29.74 -16.92
CA GLY A 237 -22.53 29.09 -16.67
C GLY A 237 -22.69 27.63 -16.24
N ASP A 238 -21.59 27.05 -15.74
CA ASP A 238 -21.51 25.63 -15.36
C ASP A 238 -21.76 25.39 -13.86
N CYS A 239 -21.74 26.46 -13.05
CA CYS A 239 -21.97 26.44 -11.62
C CYS A 239 -22.92 27.56 -11.20
N LEU A 240 -23.70 27.32 -10.14
CA LEU A 240 -24.51 28.37 -9.52
C LEU A 240 -23.64 29.23 -8.59
N GLU A 241 -23.12 30.33 -9.12
CA GLU A 241 -22.16 31.18 -8.39
C GLU A 241 -22.71 31.82 -7.12
N GLU A 242 -24.02 32.10 -7.04
CA GLU A 242 -24.65 32.60 -5.81
C GLU A 242 -24.49 31.60 -4.65
N THR A 243 -24.58 30.30 -4.94
CA THR A 243 -24.36 29.26 -3.94
C THR A 243 -22.89 29.17 -3.54
N ASN A 244 -21.96 29.26 -4.50
CA ASN A 244 -20.53 29.31 -4.20
C ASN A 244 -20.16 30.54 -3.36
N GLN A 245 -20.79 31.69 -3.62
CA GLN A 245 -20.59 32.92 -2.85
C GLN A 245 -21.09 32.79 -1.40
N ILE A 246 -22.23 32.12 -1.17
CA ILE A 246 -22.72 31.85 0.19
C ILE A 246 -21.71 30.99 0.98
N VAL A 247 -21.10 30.00 0.33
CA VAL A 247 -20.06 29.14 0.92
C VAL A 247 -18.74 29.89 1.13
N SER A 248 -18.41 30.85 0.27
CA SER A 248 -17.15 31.61 0.37
C SER A 248 -17.03 32.30 1.73
N TYR A 249 -18.13 32.78 2.31
CA TYR A 249 -18.11 33.37 3.65
C TYR A 249 -17.54 32.46 4.74
N PHE A 250 -17.79 31.14 4.66
CA PHE A 250 -17.20 30.17 5.58
C PHE A 250 -15.72 29.94 5.27
N ASN A 251 -15.41 29.68 4.00
CA ASN A 251 -14.03 29.43 3.56
C ASN A 251 -13.09 30.62 3.80
N GLU A 252 -13.57 31.87 3.70
CA GLU A 252 -12.81 33.08 3.98
C GLU A 252 -12.49 33.25 5.48
N ARG A 253 -13.36 32.73 6.36
CA ARG A 253 -13.19 32.81 7.83
C ARG A 253 -12.36 31.66 8.39
N LEU A 254 -12.34 30.51 7.71
CA LEU A 254 -11.66 29.30 8.16
C LEU A 254 -10.14 29.50 8.38
N PRO A 255 -9.36 30.13 7.47
CA PRO A 255 -7.94 30.39 7.70
C PRO A 255 -7.67 31.16 9.01
N SER A 256 -8.47 32.20 9.29
CA SER A 256 -8.33 32.98 10.53
C SER A 256 -8.65 32.16 11.76
N LEU A 257 -9.67 31.29 11.71
CA LEU A 257 -9.97 30.35 12.80
C LEU A 257 -8.78 29.41 13.06
N LEU A 258 -8.27 28.73 12.03
CA LEU A 258 -7.20 27.75 12.15
C LEU A 258 -5.88 28.39 12.61
N SER A 259 -5.57 29.60 12.12
CA SER A 259 -4.43 30.40 12.57
C SER A 259 -4.57 30.80 14.04
N ASN A 260 -5.75 31.29 14.45
CA ASN A 260 -6.01 31.65 15.85
C ASN A 260 -5.90 30.42 16.78
N LEU A 261 -6.43 29.26 16.38
CA LEU A 261 -6.29 28.02 17.15
C LEU A 261 -4.83 27.58 17.25
N THR A 262 -4.07 27.63 16.16
CA THR A 262 -2.62 27.33 16.16
C THR A 262 -1.84 28.27 17.09
N PHE A 263 -2.24 29.55 17.16
CA PHE A 263 -1.62 30.53 18.04
C PHE A 263 -2.00 30.32 19.52
N THR A 264 -3.29 30.10 19.80
CA THR A 264 -3.84 30.04 21.16
C THR A 264 -3.71 28.67 21.83
N LEU A 265 -3.59 27.59 21.06
CA LEU A 265 -3.49 26.22 21.56
C LEU A 265 -2.04 25.72 21.44
N PRO A 266 -1.28 25.69 22.55
CA PRO A 266 0.15 25.36 22.51
C PRO A 266 0.42 23.99 21.89
N HIS A 267 1.52 23.92 21.15
CA HIS A 267 2.02 22.72 20.47
C HIS A 267 1.04 22.08 19.47
N SER A 268 0.01 22.81 19.04
CA SER A 268 -0.87 22.39 17.96
C SER A 268 -0.45 22.98 16.62
N SER A 269 -0.86 22.32 15.55
CA SER A 269 -0.81 22.80 14.18
C SER A 269 -2.14 22.47 13.51
N PHE A 270 -2.81 23.52 13.02
CA PHE A 270 -3.99 23.40 12.20
C PHE A 270 -3.64 23.74 10.75
N VAL A 271 -3.89 22.79 9.86
CA VAL A 271 -3.62 22.89 8.42
C VAL A 271 -4.96 23.02 7.69
N LEU A 272 -5.03 23.98 6.78
CA LEU A 272 -6.13 24.17 5.85
C LEU A 272 -5.88 23.32 4.60
N GLY A 273 -6.81 22.42 4.31
CA GLY A 273 -6.99 21.79 3.01
C GLY A 273 -7.89 22.66 2.12
N HIS A 274 -7.35 23.27 1.08
CA HIS A 274 -8.05 24.12 0.12
C HIS A 274 -8.93 23.28 -0.80
N ALA A 275 -10.06 22.78 -0.32
CA ALA A 275 -10.98 21.99 -1.14
C ALA A 275 -11.46 22.74 -2.40
N TYR A 276 -11.48 24.08 -2.38
CA TYR A 276 -11.84 24.90 -3.54
C TYR A 276 -10.80 24.83 -4.68
N SER A 277 -9.58 24.35 -4.42
CA SER A 277 -8.55 24.18 -5.46
C SER A 277 -8.96 23.19 -6.55
N ILE A 278 -9.94 22.32 -6.30
CA ILE A 278 -10.45 21.35 -7.27
C ILE A 278 -11.25 22.01 -8.39
N LEU A 279 -11.64 23.29 -8.24
CA LEU A 279 -12.41 24.00 -9.25
C LEU A 279 -11.67 24.05 -10.59
N ASP A 280 -10.33 24.14 -10.58
CA ASP A 280 -9.55 24.14 -11.82
C ASP A 280 -9.68 22.82 -12.58
N ALA A 281 -9.77 21.68 -11.87
CA ALA A 281 -10.03 20.39 -12.50
C ALA A 281 -11.46 20.26 -13.04
N PHE A 282 -12.41 20.99 -12.46
CA PHE A 282 -13.77 21.08 -12.98
C PHE A 282 -13.85 21.96 -14.24
N THR A 283 -13.19 23.13 -14.24
CA THR A 283 -13.24 24.08 -15.36
C THR A 283 -12.29 23.73 -16.51
N ASN A 284 -11.16 23.10 -16.21
CA ASN A 284 -10.13 22.70 -17.17
C ASN A 284 -9.86 21.18 -17.14
N PRO A 285 -10.89 20.34 -17.36
CA PRO A 285 -10.83 18.89 -17.13
C PRO A 285 -9.72 18.17 -17.90
N SER A 286 -9.45 18.58 -19.14
CA SER A 286 -8.43 17.95 -19.98
C SER A 286 -7.01 18.06 -19.40
N THR A 287 -6.69 19.13 -18.68
CA THR A 287 -5.39 19.30 -17.98
C THR A 287 -5.18 18.24 -16.90
N TYR A 288 -6.27 17.68 -16.38
CA TYR A 288 -6.30 16.68 -15.32
C TYR A 288 -6.60 15.27 -15.84
N GLY A 289 -6.62 15.08 -17.17
CA GLY A 289 -6.95 13.80 -17.79
C GLY A 289 -8.44 13.43 -17.69
N LEU A 290 -9.31 14.41 -17.38
CA LEU A 290 -10.75 14.21 -17.30
C LEU A 290 -11.40 14.49 -18.67
N THR A 291 -12.37 13.66 -19.02
CA THR A 291 -13.20 13.81 -20.22
C THR A 291 -14.60 14.32 -19.88
N ASP A 292 -15.08 14.10 -18.64
CA ASP A 292 -16.34 14.67 -18.14
C ASP A 292 -16.18 15.19 -16.70
N ALA A 293 -16.38 16.50 -16.51
CA ALA A 293 -16.38 17.15 -15.21
C ALA A 293 -17.76 17.43 -14.62
N LYS A 294 -18.84 17.28 -15.40
CA LYS A 294 -20.17 17.81 -15.09
C LYS A 294 -21.19 16.72 -14.79
N SER A 295 -20.96 15.51 -15.31
CA SER A 295 -21.85 14.38 -15.11
C SER A 295 -21.29 13.38 -14.10
N PRO A 296 -22.15 12.73 -13.28
CA PRO A 296 -21.73 11.59 -12.50
C PRO A 296 -21.37 10.42 -13.41
N CYS A 297 -20.29 9.70 -13.08
CA CYS A 297 -19.93 8.46 -13.77
C CYS A 297 -20.94 7.34 -13.47
N CYS A 298 -21.48 7.25 -12.26
CA CYS A 298 -22.52 6.27 -11.97
C CYS A 298 -23.88 6.74 -12.50
N ASN A 299 -24.75 5.78 -12.84
CA ASN A 299 -26.16 6.10 -13.10
C ASN A 299 -26.82 6.52 -11.79
N ALA A 300 -26.94 7.83 -11.57
CA ALA A 300 -27.49 8.38 -10.35
C ALA A 300 -29.01 8.63 -10.46
N LEU A 301 -29.70 8.50 -9.32
CA LEU A 301 -31.12 8.82 -9.20
C LEU A 301 -31.40 10.28 -9.60
N GLU A 302 -32.67 10.58 -9.85
CA GLU A 302 -33.14 11.94 -10.18
C GLU A 302 -32.39 12.58 -11.37
N ASN A 303 -32.07 11.78 -12.40
CA ASN A 303 -31.34 12.23 -13.59
C ASN A 303 -29.93 12.77 -13.26
N GLY A 304 -29.21 12.06 -12.38
CA GLY A 304 -27.82 12.38 -12.06
C GLY A 304 -27.65 13.40 -10.92
N THR A 305 -28.68 13.69 -10.13
CA THR A 305 -28.66 14.68 -9.04
C THR A 305 -28.78 14.05 -7.65
N ALA A 306 -28.56 12.75 -7.53
CA ALA A 306 -28.66 12.03 -6.27
C ALA A 306 -27.62 10.90 -6.17
N ALA A 307 -27.82 9.97 -5.24
CA ALA A 307 -26.96 8.79 -5.08
C ALA A 307 -27.07 7.83 -6.29
N CYS A 308 -26.08 6.94 -6.45
CA CYS A 308 -26.11 5.93 -7.49
C CYS A 308 -27.31 4.99 -7.34
N ILE A 309 -27.90 4.59 -8.47
CA ILE A 309 -28.92 3.54 -8.53
C ILE A 309 -28.25 2.20 -8.25
N PRO A 310 -28.72 1.42 -7.25
CA PRO A 310 -28.12 0.13 -6.92
C PRO A 310 -28.00 -0.81 -8.12
N LEU A 311 -26.86 -1.50 -8.21
CA LEU A 311 -26.53 -2.53 -9.20
C LEU A 311 -26.51 -2.05 -10.67
N THR A 312 -26.60 -0.75 -10.92
CA THR A 312 -26.48 -0.22 -12.29
C THR A 312 -25.02 -0.12 -12.70
N LYS A 313 -24.74 -0.42 -13.97
CA LYS A 313 -23.40 -0.33 -14.54
C LYS A 313 -22.97 1.14 -14.60
N PRO A 314 -21.82 1.54 -14.00
CA PRO A 314 -21.29 2.90 -14.12
C PRO A 314 -20.68 3.13 -15.52
N CYS A 315 -20.22 4.35 -15.77
CA CYS A 315 -19.47 4.71 -16.96
C CYS A 315 -18.23 3.81 -17.15
N MET A 316 -17.76 3.67 -18.40
CA MET A 316 -16.64 2.77 -18.72
C MET A 316 -15.30 3.22 -18.11
N ASN A 317 -15.06 4.54 -18.01
CA ASN A 317 -13.79 5.13 -17.58
C ASN A 317 -13.99 6.06 -16.36
N PRO A 318 -14.16 5.51 -15.15
CA PRO A 318 -14.37 6.32 -13.95
C PRO A 318 -13.16 7.21 -13.58
N PHE A 319 -11.97 6.90 -14.08
CA PHE A 319 -10.75 7.71 -13.86
C PHE A 319 -10.71 8.99 -14.72
N GLU A 320 -11.57 9.10 -15.73
CA GLU A 320 -11.71 10.30 -16.57
C GLU A 320 -12.89 11.19 -16.13
N HIS A 321 -13.55 10.84 -15.03
CA HIS A 321 -14.72 11.58 -14.53
C HIS A 321 -14.40 12.33 -13.24
N PHE A 322 -14.93 13.53 -13.10
CA PHE A 322 -14.80 14.32 -11.87
C PHE A 322 -15.73 13.79 -10.77
N PHE A 323 -17.02 13.62 -11.11
CA PHE A 323 -18.05 13.16 -10.18
C PHE A 323 -18.27 11.66 -10.30
N TRP A 324 -18.35 11.00 -9.15
CA TRP A 324 -18.79 9.61 -9.08
C TRP A 324 -20.31 9.53 -9.08
N ASP A 325 -20.96 10.25 -8.16
CA ASP A 325 -22.42 10.39 -8.07
C ASP A 325 -22.81 11.89 -8.09
N GLY A 326 -24.05 12.23 -7.74
CA GLY A 326 -24.51 13.63 -7.73
C GLY A 326 -23.72 14.57 -6.79
N TYR A 327 -22.93 14.08 -5.84
CA TYR A 327 -22.27 14.91 -4.84
C TYR A 327 -20.77 14.65 -4.73
N HIS A 328 -20.38 13.39 -4.86
CA HIS A 328 -19.07 12.92 -4.44
C HIS A 328 -18.14 12.73 -5.64
N LEU A 329 -16.85 12.88 -5.36
CA LEU A 329 -15.79 12.78 -6.36
C LEU A 329 -15.45 11.32 -6.67
N THR A 330 -14.87 11.09 -7.84
CA THR A 330 -14.24 9.80 -8.16
C THR A 330 -12.97 9.57 -7.35
N GLU A 331 -12.55 8.32 -7.23
CA GLU A 331 -11.26 7.95 -6.63
C GLU A 331 -10.08 8.69 -7.28
N ALA A 332 -10.14 8.93 -8.61
CA ALA A 332 -9.10 9.67 -9.32
C ALA A 332 -8.96 11.10 -8.81
N MET A 333 -10.09 11.78 -8.57
CA MET A 333 -10.08 13.12 -7.99
C MET A 333 -9.63 13.12 -6.52
N TYR A 334 -10.02 12.12 -5.74
CA TYR A 334 -9.48 11.97 -4.37
C TYR A 334 -7.97 11.73 -4.36
N SER A 335 -7.44 10.96 -5.31
CA SER A 335 -6.00 10.75 -5.49
C SER A 335 -5.26 12.06 -5.80
N TYR A 336 -5.83 12.90 -6.68
CA TYR A 336 -5.27 14.21 -6.98
C TYR A 336 -5.19 15.10 -5.73
N ILE A 337 -6.30 15.20 -4.98
CA ILE A 337 -6.38 16.01 -3.76
C ILE A 337 -5.35 15.52 -2.73
N ALA A 338 -5.27 14.20 -2.52
CA ALA A 338 -4.33 13.59 -1.58
C ALA A 338 -2.88 13.90 -2.00
N SER A 339 -2.51 13.59 -3.24
CA SER A 339 -1.16 13.80 -3.77
C SER A 339 -0.70 15.25 -3.63
N ALA A 340 -1.59 16.19 -3.93
CA ALA A 340 -1.30 17.62 -3.82
C ALA A 340 -1.21 18.12 -2.36
N CYS A 341 -1.91 17.48 -1.42
CA CYS A 341 -1.81 17.76 0.01
C CYS A 341 -0.58 17.10 0.67
N LEU A 342 -0.08 15.98 0.13
CA LEU A 342 1.06 15.25 0.67
C LEU A 342 2.39 16.00 0.48
N ASN A 343 2.68 16.42 -0.75
CA ASN A 343 4.01 16.91 -1.15
C ASN A 343 4.02 18.37 -1.64
N GLY A 344 2.87 19.05 -1.67
CA GLY A 344 2.72 20.41 -2.22
C GLY A 344 2.06 21.39 -1.25
N ASN A 345 2.28 22.68 -1.48
CA ASN A 345 1.69 23.77 -0.69
C ASN A 345 0.45 24.41 -1.33
N LYS A 346 -0.05 23.84 -2.45
CA LYS A 346 -1.22 24.35 -3.14
C LYS A 346 -2.54 23.93 -2.48
N VAL A 347 -2.60 22.67 -2.02
CA VAL A 347 -3.81 22.11 -1.42
C VAL A 347 -3.76 22.14 0.10
N CYS A 348 -2.63 21.87 0.73
CA CYS A 348 -2.50 21.91 2.19
C CYS A 348 -1.53 23.01 2.64
N THR A 349 -2.01 23.89 3.54
CA THR A 349 -1.26 25.06 4.03
C THR A 349 -1.51 25.32 5.51
N PRO A 350 -0.56 25.90 6.27
CA PRO A 350 0.78 26.28 5.83
C PRO A 350 1.74 25.10 5.68
N LEU A 351 1.38 23.93 6.22
CA LEU A 351 2.17 22.70 6.13
C LEU A 351 1.46 21.69 5.24
N ASN A 352 2.20 21.03 4.37
CA ASN A 352 1.74 19.78 3.74
C ASN A 352 1.80 18.61 4.74
N ILE A 353 1.25 17.44 4.40
CA ILE A 353 1.23 16.30 5.34
C ILE A 353 2.65 15.82 5.68
N GLN A 354 3.57 15.83 4.71
CA GLN A 354 4.97 15.46 4.94
C GLN A 354 5.64 16.35 5.99
N GLU A 355 5.37 17.64 5.97
CA GLU A 355 5.87 18.63 6.94
C GLU A 355 5.15 18.51 8.27
N LEU A 356 3.82 18.32 8.26
CA LEU A 356 3.00 18.16 9.46
C LEU A 356 3.41 16.93 10.28
N VAL A 357 3.75 15.83 9.62
CA VAL A 357 4.35 14.64 10.25
C VAL A 357 5.60 15.02 11.05
N LYS A 358 6.48 15.84 10.46
CA LYS A 358 7.75 16.26 11.07
C LYS A 358 7.58 17.38 12.09
N PHE A 359 6.41 18.02 12.14
CA PHE A 359 6.14 19.14 13.03
C PHE A 359 6.31 18.71 14.50
N SER A 360 7.35 19.25 15.12
CA SER A 360 7.55 19.31 16.56
C SER A 360 7.99 20.73 16.87
N LYS A 361 7.11 21.56 17.41
CA LYS A 361 7.50 22.90 17.84
C LYS A 361 8.42 22.72 19.04
N GLN A 362 9.74 22.86 18.83
CA GLN A 362 10.77 22.80 19.87
C GLN A 362 10.27 23.60 21.09
N SER A 363 10.30 22.97 22.26
CA SER A 363 10.25 23.69 23.52
C SER A 363 11.36 24.73 23.49
N LEU A 364 10.98 26.01 23.52
CA LEU A 364 11.92 27.09 23.83
C LEU A 364 12.72 26.69 25.06
N SER A 365 14.04 26.76 24.88
CA SER A 365 15.10 26.56 25.88
C SER A 365 14.73 27.10 27.26
N PHE A 366 14.62 26.23 28.25
CA PHE A 366 14.98 26.61 29.61
C PHE A 366 16.47 26.34 29.78
N ASN A 367 17.24 27.42 29.92
CA ASN A 367 18.63 27.39 30.36
C ASN A 367 18.69 26.65 31.71
N SER A 368 19.28 25.46 31.73
CA SER A 368 19.69 24.84 32.98
C SER A 368 21.14 25.23 33.26
N GLU A 369 21.33 26.34 33.95
CA GLU A 369 22.51 26.45 34.81
C GLU A 369 22.39 25.37 35.90
N SER A 370 23.45 24.55 35.96
CA SER A 370 23.88 23.68 37.04
C SER A 370 22.91 23.45 38.22
N LEU A 371 22.23 22.29 38.26
CA LEU A 371 21.82 21.68 39.53
C LEU A 371 22.01 20.16 39.47
N SER A 372 22.97 19.70 40.27
CA SER A 372 23.32 18.29 40.48
C SER A 372 22.14 17.46 41.01
N PRO A 373 22.11 16.13 40.76
CA PRO A 373 20.99 15.24 41.14
C PRO A 373 20.82 14.98 42.65
N PHE A 374 21.49 15.75 43.52
CA PHE A 374 21.48 15.54 44.97
C PHE A 374 20.30 16.18 45.73
N LEU A 375 19.50 17.04 45.09
CA LEU A 375 18.49 17.85 45.78
C LEU A 375 17.03 17.40 45.62
N VAL A 376 16.74 16.44 44.74
CA VAL A 376 15.36 15.97 44.51
C VAL A 376 14.93 14.84 45.46
N LEU A 377 15.85 14.23 46.21
CA LEU A 377 15.56 13.11 47.11
C LEU A 377 15.31 13.50 48.59
N SER A 378 15.49 14.77 48.98
CA SER A 378 15.35 15.16 50.40
C SER A 378 13.95 15.65 50.81
N SER A 379 13.06 15.99 49.87
CA SER A 379 11.75 16.58 50.19
C SER A 379 10.60 15.57 50.33
N ALA A 380 10.81 14.29 49.99
CA ALA A 380 9.72 13.30 50.03
C ALA A 380 9.65 12.45 51.32
N TYR A 381 10.69 12.40 52.16
CA TYR A 381 10.72 11.45 53.31
C TYR A 381 11.29 11.97 54.64
N GLY A 382 11.67 13.25 54.75
CA GLY A 382 11.94 13.88 56.06
C GLY A 382 13.05 13.23 56.91
N TRP A 383 14.18 12.80 56.31
CA TRP A 383 15.29 12.17 57.05
C TRP A 383 16.52 13.10 57.18
N LYS A 384 17.12 13.10 58.38
CA LYS A 384 18.34 13.87 58.71
C LYS A 384 19.61 13.05 58.46
N ARG A 385 20.66 13.72 58.01
CA ARG A 385 21.99 13.17 57.67
C ARG A 385 22.68 12.62 58.93
N GLY A 386 23.03 11.32 58.95
CA GLY A 386 23.87 10.70 59.99
C GLY A 386 23.44 9.32 60.52
N ASP A 387 22.46 8.65 59.93
CA ASP A 387 21.93 7.40 60.49
C ASP A 387 22.73 6.15 60.06
N LYS A 388 23.40 5.50 61.01
CA LYS A 388 24.28 4.31 60.82
C LYS A 388 23.52 3.06 60.32
N LYS A 389 22.19 3.14 60.16
CA LYS A 389 21.36 2.10 59.54
C LYS A 389 21.57 2.00 58.02
N MET A 390 22.02 3.07 57.36
CA MET A 390 22.17 3.13 55.90
C MET A 390 23.39 2.34 55.38
N GLU A 391 24.52 2.36 56.11
CA GLU A 391 25.73 1.60 55.74
C GLU A 391 25.56 0.08 55.86
N LYS A 392 24.69 -0.38 56.77
CA LYS A 392 24.45 -1.82 56.97
C LYS A 392 23.47 -2.39 55.94
N MET A 393 22.59 -1.55 55.38
CA MET A 393 21.61 -1.96 54.37
C MET A 393 22.18 -1.97 52.94
N MET A 394 23.24 -1.18 52.68
CA MET A 394 23.92 -1.16 51.38
C MET A 394 24.81 -2.38 51.09
N LYS A 395 25.07 -3.26 52.08
CA LYS A 395 25.88 -4.47 51.89
C LYS A 395 25.08 -5.73 51.49
N SER A 396 23.75 -5.65 51.41
CA SER A 396 22.89 -6.81 51.13
C SER A 396 22.21 -6.79 49.73
N ASN A 397 22.42 -5.75 48.93
CA ASN A 397 21.60 -5.49 47.72
C ASN A 397 22.24 -5.85 46.38
N THR A 398 23.30 -6.65 46.36
CA THR A 398 23.84 -7.18 45.10
C THR A 398 22.82 -8.08 44.38
N MET A 399 21.98 -8.82 45.11
CA MET A 399 20.90 -9.62 44.51
C MET A 399 19.71 -8.80 43.99
N PHE A 400 19.36 -7.69 44.64
CA PHE A 400 18.21 -6.86 44.22
C PHE A 400 18.54 -6.00 42.99
N ALA A 401 19.78 -5.53 42.87
CA ALA A 401 20.26 -4.87 41.65
C ALA A 401 20.35 -5.85 40.46
N LEU A 402 20.77 -7.09 40.70
CA LEU A 402 20.75 -8.16 39.67
C LEU A 402 19.33 -8.53 39.26
N LEU A 403 18.39 -8.60 40.21
CA LEU A 403 16.98 -8.87 39.93
C LEU A 403 16.28 -7.71 39.21
N PHE A 404 16.62 -6.46 39.54
CA PHE A 404 16.08 -5.27 38.85
C PHE A 404 16.63 -5.15 37.42
N VAL A 405 17.90 -5.54 37.20
CA VAL A 405 18.50 -5.66 35.85
C VAL A 405 17.88 -6.83 35.08
N LEU A 406 17.61 -7.97 35.72
CA LEU A 406 16.92 -9.12 35.11
C LEU A 406 15.44 -8.83 34.78
N ILE A 407 14.74 -8.08 35.63
CA ILE A 407 13.33 -7.71 35.44
C ILE A 407 13.20 -6.53 34.46
N SER A 408 14.15 -5.59 34.41
CA SER A 408 14.21 -4.59 33.33
C SER A 408 14.52 -5.20 31.96
N ASN A 409 15.11 -6.40 31.93
CA ASN A 409 15.37 -7.19 30.72
C ASN A 409 14.20 -8.10 30.31
N LEU A 410 13.08 -8.13 31.05
CA LEU A 410 11.88 -8.93 30.72
C LEU A 410 10.74 -8.12 30.06
N PHE A 411 10.90 -6.81 29.87
CA PHE A 411 9.93 -5.99 29.14
C PHE A 411 10.27 -5.95 27.65
N ALA A 412 9.49 -6.74 26.89
CA ALA A 412 9.37 -6.80 25.43
C ALA A 412 10.05 -5.67 24.64
N THR A 413 11.23 -5.99 24.09
CA THR A 413 11.77 -5.36 22.89
C THR A 413 10.82 -5.65 21.72
N ILE A 414 10.09 -4.63 21.26
CA ILE A 414 9.37 -4.68 19.99
C ILE A 414 10.43 -4.61 18.89
N TYR A 415 10.67 -5.74 18.22
CA TYR A 415 11.56 -5.82 17.05
C TYR A 415 10.82 -5.31 15.82
N CYS A 416 11.31 -4.23 15.21
CA CYS A 416 10.82 -3.66 13.96
C CYS A 416 11.92 -3.78 12.89
N THR A 417 11.70 -4.56 11.83
CA THR A 417 12.74 -4.93 10.84
C THR A 417 12.93 -3.87 9.74
N GLN A 418 14.16 -3.41 9.51
CA GLN A 418 14.58 -2.67 8.29
C GLN A 418 14.34 -3.50 7.05
N PRO A 419 14.16 -2.84 5.88
CA PRO A 419 14.27 -3.55 4.63
C PRO A 419 15.59 -4.30 4.61
N LEU A 420 15.53 -5.62 4.44
CA LEU A 420 16.69 -6.50 4.54
C LEU A 420 17.61 -6.34 3.32
N ALA A 421 17.11 -5.70 2.26
CA ALA A 421 17.85 -5.24 1.09
C ALA A 421 17.38 -3.81 0.75
N PRO A 422 18.22 -2.98 0.11
CA PRO A 422 17.84 -1.63 -0.26
C PRO A 422 16.87 -1.59 -1.45
N ALA A 423 16.92 -2.60 -2.34
CA ALA A 423 16.03 -2.71 -3.47
C ALA A 423 15.86 -4.15 -3.96
N LEU A 424 14.72 -4.41 -4.62
CA LEU A 424 14.46 -5.63 -5.40
C LEU A 424 14.25 -5.26 -6.87
N TYR A 425 15.23 -5.57 -7.72
CA TYR A 425 15.11 -5.44 -9.17
C TYR A 425 14.71 -6.77 -9.80
N VAL A 426 13.69 -6.78 -10.64
CA VAL A 426 13.10 -8.02 -11.17
C VAL A 426 13.15 -8.04 -12.69
N PHE A 427 13.56 -9.17 -13.24
CA PHE A 427 13.62 -9.45 -14.67
C PHE A 427 12.96 -10.80 -14.91
N GLY A 428 12.24 -10.95 -16.02
CA GLY A 428 11.58 -12.20 -16.28
C GLY A 428 10.43 -12.18 -17.25
N ASP A 429 9.66 -13.26 -17.16
CA ASP A 429 8.44 -13.48 -17.93
C ASP A 429 7.17 -13.24 -17.08
N SER A 430 6.04 -13.76 -17.55
CA SER A 430 4.73 -13.66 -16.90
C SER A 430 4.68 -14.21 -15.47
N LEU A 431 5.60 -15.09 -15.06
CA LEU A 431 5.64 -15.62 -13.69
C LEU A 431 5.99 -14.54 -12.64
N VAL A 432 6.65 -13.47 -13.08
CA VAL A 432 7.09 -12.37 -12.21
C VAL A 432 6.64 -11.00 -12.72
N ASP A 433 5.99 -10.89 -13.88
CA ASP A 433 5.36 -9.65 -14.33
C ASP A 433 4.21 -9.23 -13.40
N ASN A 434 4.14 -7.93 -13.13
CA ASN A 434 3.11 -7.30 -12.31
C ASN A 434 2.36 -6.18 -13.00
N GLY A 435 2.62 -5.97 -14.29
CA GLY A 435 1.79 -5.12 -15.14
C GLY A 435 2.44 -4.59 -16.41
N ASN A 436 3.73 -4.83 -16.71
CA ASN A 436 4.40 -4.18 -17.85
C ASN A 436 3.65 -4.40 -19.16
N ASN A 437 3.07 -5.58 -19.37
CA ASN A 437 2.31 -5.88 -20.59
C ASN A 437 1.04 -5.03 -20.75
N ASN A 438 0.57 -4.33 -19.72
CA ASN A 438 -0.54 -3.37 -19.85
C ASN A 438 -0.22 -2.23 -20.82
N TRP A 439 1.06 -1.90 -20.98
CA TRP A 439 1.55 -0.79 -21.80
C TRP A 439 2.18 -1.25 -23.12
N ILE A 440 2.16 -2.55 -23.40
CA ILE A 440 2.73 -3.16 -24.60
C ILE A 440 1.60 -3.53 -25.56
N PRO A 441 1.72 -3.30 -26.88
CA PRO A 441 0.74 -3.75 -27.86
C PRO A 441 0.93 -5.25 -28.16
N ASP A 442 0.46 -6.10 -27.26
CA ASP A 442 0.43 -7.56 -27.38
C ASP A 442 -0.91 -8.16 -26.90
N VAL A 443 -1.03 -9.49 -26.93
CA VAL A 443 -2.19 -10.21 -26.35
C VAL A 443 -1.89 -10.85 -24.99
N ALA A 444 -0.64 -10.86 -24.55
CA ALA A 444 -0.21 -11.46 -23.30
C ALA A 444 -0.49 -10.52 -22.11
N LYS A 445 -1.78 -10.30 -21.80
CA LYS A 445 -2.22 -9.37 -20.74
C LYS A 445 -3.11 -10.05 -19.72
N SER A 446 -2.96 -9.66 -18.46
CA SER A 446 -3.75 -10.15 -17.32
C SER A 446 -4.32 -9.00 -16.48
N ASN A 447 -4.60 -7.85 -17.11
CA ASN A 447 -5.23 -6.67 -16.50
C ASN A 447 -6.77 -6.71 -16.54
N TYR A 448 -7.34 -7.89 -16.43
CA TYR A 448 -8.78 -8.10 -16.41
C TYR A 448 -9.17 -9.22 -15.46
N TYR A 449 -10.38 -9.13 -14.91
CA TYR A 449 -10.95 -10.19 -14.09
C TYR A 449 -11.06 -11.50 -14.91
N PRO A 450 -10.68 -12.67 -14.36
CA PRO A 450 -10.51 -12.93 -12.93
C PRO A 450 -9.09 -12.71 -12.37
N TYR A 451 -8.09 -12.34 -13.18
CA TYR A 451 -6.76 -12.04 -12.66
C TYR A 451 -6.81 -10.93 -11.59
N GLY A 452 -5.99 -11.07 -10.55
CA GLY A 452 -5.98 -10.12 -9.43
C GLY A 452 -7.25 -10.11 -8.56
N SER A 453 -8.14 -11.11 -8.65
CA SER A 453 -9.35 -11.22 -7.81
C SER A 453 -9.10 -11.18 -6.30
N ASN A 454 -7.93 -11.59 -5.85
CA ASN A 454 -7.46 -11.60 -4.46
C ASN A 454 -6.43 -10.49 -4.18
N PHE A 455 -5.99 -9.75 -5.21
CA PHE A 455 -5.06 -8.65 -5.03
C PHE A 455 -5.83 -7.39 -4.65
N PHE A 456 -5.32 -6.62 -3.68
CA PHE A 456 -6.03 -5.45 -3.17
C PHE A 456 -6.26 -4.37 -4.26
N ALA A 457 -5.40 -4.28 -5.27
CA ALA A 457 -5.57 -3.34 -6.38
C ALA A 457 -6.38 -3.92 -7.56
N GLY A 458 -6.91 -5.14 -7.43
CA GLY A 458 -7.59 -5.84 -8.52
C GLY A 458 -6.64 -6.31 -9.64
N PRO A 459 -7.14 -6.42 -10.89
CA PRO A 459 -6.34 -6.89 -12.03
C PRO A 459 -5.26 -5.87 -12.44
N THR A 460 -4.04 -6.01 -11.93
CA THR A 460 -2.92 -5.12 -12.28
C THR A 460 -2.09 -5.60 -13.46
N GLY A 461 -2.35 -6.78 -14.02
CA GLY A 461 -1.45 -7.46 -14.96
C GLY A 461 -0.52 -8.50 -14.31
N ARG A 462 -0.80 -8.93 -13.08
CA ARG A 462 -0.21 -10.16 -12.51
C ARG A 462 -0.92 -11.38 -13.09
N PHE A 463 -0.16 -12.34 -13.61
CA PHE A 463 -0.70 -13.60 -14.13
C PHE A 463 -1.01 -14.58 -12.98
N SER A 464 -1.86 -14.15 -12.05
CA SER A 464 -2.31 -14.89 -10.87
C SER A 464 -3.66 -14.32 -10.42
N ASN A 465 -4.34 -15.01 -9.50
CA ASN A 465 -5.48 -14.43 -8.79
C ASN A 465 -5.07 -13.33 -7.81
N GLY A 466 -3.81 -13.23 -7.40
CA GLY A 466 -3.39 -12.29 -6.36
C GLY A 466 -1.94 -11.88 -6.51
N LYS A 467 -1.22 -11.86 -5.39
CA LYS A 467 0.24 -11.69 -5.38
C LYS A 467 0.95 -12.77 -6.20
N ASN A 468 2.03 -12.40 -6.87
CA ASN A 468 2.98 -13.33 -7.48
C ASN A 468 4.23 -13.50 -6.58
N LEU A 469 5.24 -14.25 -7.05
CA LEU A 469 6.47 -14.51 -6.29
C LEU A 469 7.17 -13.22 -5.81
N VAL A 470 7.23 -12.20 -6.68
CA VAL A 470 7.93 -10.94 -6.41
C VAL A 470 7.34 -10.23 -5.21
N ASP A 471 6.02 -10.20 -5.11
CA ASP A 471 5.31 -9.49 -4.05
C ASP A 471 5.62 -10.08 -2.68
N PHE A 472 5.60 -11.41 -2.58
CA PHE A 472 5.95 -12.09 -1.33
C PHE A 472 7.41 -11.88 -0.96
N LEU A 473 8.35 -11.95 -1.92
CA LEU A 473 9.76 -11.72 -1.64
C LEU A 473 10.00 -10.26 -1.20
N ALA A 474 9.34 -9.29 -1.82
CA ALA A 474 9.37 -7.89 -1.39
C ALA A 474 8.87 -7.75 0.06
N GLU A 475 7.75 -8.40 0.42
CA GLU A 475 7.23 -8.41 1.79
C GLU A 475 8.22 -9.00 2.80
N TYR A 476 8.83 -10.15 2.49
CA TYR A 476 9.85 -10.76 3.34
C TYR A 476 11.07 -9.87 3.52
N MET A 477 11.41 -9.09 2.49
CA MET A 477 12.50 -8.12 2.54
C MET A 477 12.09 -6.78 3.16
N GLY A 478 10.83 -6.56 3.54
CA GLY A 478 10.35 -5.27 4.05
C GLY A 478 10.35 -4.15 3.01
N LEU A 479 10.29 -4.48 1.73
CA LEU A 479 10.24 -3.56 0.59
C LEU A 479 8.79 -3.35 0.12
N PRO A 480 8.46 -2.17 -0.45
CA PRO A 480 7.22 -2.01 -1.22
C PRO A 480 7.24 -2.94 -2.44
N TYR A 481 6.07 -3.23 -3.01
CA TYR A 481 6.00 -3.98 -4.26
C TYR A 481 6.70 -3.19 -5.37
N PRO A 482 7.71 -3.76 -6.06
CA PRO A 482 8.37 -3.07 -7.15
C PRO A 482 7.34 -2.76 -8.26
N PRO A 483 7.12 -1.51 -8.69
CA PRO A 483 6.16 -1.22 -9.75
C PRO A 483 6.70 -1.69 -11.11
N PRO A 484 5.81 -1.91 -12.08
CA PRO A 484 6.22 -2.21 -13.45
C PRO A 484 6.90 -0.98 -14.07
N TYR A 485 8.04 -1.20 -14.73
CA TYR A 485 8.86 -0.18 -15.37
C TYR A 485 8.07 0.75 -16.31
N LEU A 486 7.11 0.22 -17.07
CA LEU A 486 6.32 0.99 -18.03
C LEU A 486 5.14 1.77 -17.40
N SER A 487 4.88 1.62 -16.10
CA SER A 487 3.86 2.43 -15.42
C SER A 487 4.30 3.89 -15.24
N LYS A 488 3.33 4.81 -15.30
CA LYS A 488 3.55 6.26 -15.14
C LYS A 488 3.57 6.74 -13.67
N GLU A 489 3.74 5.83 -12.72
CA GLU A 489 3.76 6.15 -11.28
C GLU A 489 5.19 6.51 -10.82
N GLY A 490 5.34 7.43 -9.86
CA GLY A 490 6.65 7.73 -9.24
C GLY A 490 6.57 7.88 -7.71
N PRO A 491 7.65 7.66 -6.94
CA PRO A 491 8.93 7.01 -7.26
C PRO A 491 9.07 5.60 -6.61
N SER A 492 9.64 4.62 -7.32
CA SER A 492 10.12 3.35 -6.73
C SER A 492 11.52 2.93 -7.19
N SER A 493 12.22 3.72 -8.03
CA SER A 493 13.60 3.37 -8.45
C SER A 493 14.54 3.12 -7.27
N LEU A 494 14.29 3.80 -6.14
CA LEU A 494 15.04 3.65 -4.88
C LEU A 494 14.84 2.31 -4.18
N THR A 495 13.67 1.69 -4.30
CA THR A 495 13.34 0.42 -3.62
C THR A 495 13.21 -0.77 -4.57
N GLY A 496 13.41 -0.52 -5.87
CA GLY A 496 13.36 -1.55 -6.91
C GLY A 496 12.28 -1.31 -7.95
N ILE A 497 12.47 -1.91 -9.12
CA ILE A 497 11.56 -1.85 -10.26
C ILE A 497 11.43 -3.25 -10.84
N ASN A 498 10.24 -3.56 -11.34
CA ASN A 498 9.99 -4.77 -12.10
C ASN A 498 10.05 -4.51 -13.61
N TYR A 499 11.03 -5.12 -14.29
CA TYR A 499 11.22 -5.06 -15.73
C TYR A 499 10.66 -6.30 -16.47
N ALA A 500 10.14 -7.29 -15.73
CA ALA A 500 9.61 -8.51 -16.32
C ALA A 500 8.41 -8.24 -17.23
N SER A 501 8.23 -9.08 -18.24
CA SER A 501 7.15 -8.95 -19.22
C SER A 501 6.62 -10.30 -19.65
N GLY A 502 5.30 -10.48 -19.65
CA GLY A 502 4.63 -11.64 -20.24
C GLY A 502 5.12 -11.96 -21.65
N ALA A 503 5.13 -13.26 -21.98
CA ALA A 503 5.66 -13.84 -23.22
C ALA A 503 7.17 -13.67 -23.49
N ALA A 504 7.92 -12.91 -22.66
CA ALA A 504 9.35 -12.73 -22.83
C ALA A 504 10.14 -14.03 -22.67
N GLY A 505 11.29 -14.09 -23.35
CA GLY A 505 12.26 -15.18 -23.24
C GLY A 505 13.71 -14.69 -23.18
N ILE A 506 14.62 -15.66 -23.11
CA ILE A 506 16.08 -15.44 -23.09
C ILE A 506 16.55 -14.94 -24.46
N VAL A 507 16.03 -15.51 -25.55
CA VAL A 507 16.35 -15.05 -26.91
C VAL A 507 15.32 -14.04 -27.41
N GLU A 508 15.80 -13.06 -28.17
CA GLU A 508 15.06 -11.85 -28.58
C GLU A 508 13.71 -12.13 -29.27
N TYR A 509 13.64 -13.20 -30.07
CA TYR A 509 12.47 -13.53 -30.88
C TYR A 509 11.40 -14.37 -30.15
N THR A 510 11.68 -14.84 -28.92
CA THR A 510 10.70 -15.59 -28.12
C THR A 510 9.49 -14.72 -27.80
N GLY A 511 8.28 -15.21 -28.06
CA GLY A 511 7.03 -14.50 -27.81
C GLY A 511 6.59 -13.54 -28.92
N SER A 512 7.40 -13.33 -29.95
CA SER A 512 7.03 -12.46 -31.10
C SER A 512 5.74 -12.87 -31.82
N GLN A 513 5.28 -14.12 -31.66
CA GLN A 513 4.02 -14.60 -32.25
C GLN A 513 2.78 -13.99 -31.58
N VAL A 514 2.91 -13.43 -30.37
CA VAL A 514 1.78 -12.88 -29.59
C VAL A 514 1.80 -11.35 -29.49
N GLY A 515 2.70 -10.68 -30.21
CA GLY A 515 2.78 -9.22 -30.30
C GLY A 515 4.18 -8.67 -30.04
N VAL A 516 4.24 -7.42 -29.58
CA VAL A 516 5.50 -6.82 -29.11
C VAL A 516 5.90 -7.48 -27.80
N VAL A 517 7.19 -7.81 -27.65
CA VAL A 517 7.74 -8.41 -26.44
C VAL A 517 8.89 -7.58 -25.91
N LEU A 518 9.10 -7.60 -24.59
CA LEU A 518 10.31 -7.09 -23.96
C LEU A 518 11.24 -8.27 -23.61
N PRO A 519 12.10 -8.72 -24.54
CA PRO A 519 13.06 -9.79 -24.26
C PRO A 519 14.05 -9.36 -23.18
N LEU A 520 14.77 -10.32 -22.59
CA LEU A 520 15.66 -10.03 -21.46
C LEU A 520 16.68 -8.91 -21.75
N ASP A 521 17.21 -8.83 -22.97
CA ASP A 521 18.14 -7.77 -23.37
C ASP A 521 17.52 -6.36 -23.25
N GLU A 522 16.25 -6.21 -23.64
CA GLU A 522 15.50 -4.95 -23.48
C GLU A 522 15.19 -4.65 -22.02
N GLN A 523 14.91 -5.67 -21.21
CA GLN A 523 14.72 -5.49 -19.76
C GLN A 523 16.02 -5.00 -19.08
N LEU A 524 17.18 -5.52 -19.50
CA LEU A 524 18.50 -5.05 -19.04
C LEU A 524 18.80 -3.63 -19.53
N ALA A 525 18.39 -3.29 -20.75
CA ALA A 525 18.51 -1.92 -21.28
C ALA A 525 17.64 -0.93 -20.48
N ASN A 526 16.40 -1.31 -20.13
CA ASN A 526 15.53 -0.51 -19.27
C ASN A 526 16.13 -0.31 -17.88
N PHE A 527 16.76 -1.33 -17.30
CA PHE A 527 17.48 -1.19 -16.04
C PHE A 527 18.69 -0.25 -16.14
N GLN A 528 19.46 -0.33 -17.24
CA GLN A 528 20.53 0.62 -17.53
C GLN A 528 20.01 2.06 -17.59
N MET A 529 18.80 2.28 -18.11
CA MET A 529 18.14 3.59 -18.11
C MET A 529 17.82 4.06 -16.69
N THR A 530 17.29 3.19 -15.83
CA THR A 530 17.06 3.53 -14.42
C THR A 530 18.35 3.92 -13.69
N ILE A 531 19.46 3.21 -13.94
CA ILE A 531 20.76 3.55 -13.34
C ILE A 531 21.28 4.90 -13.82
N THR A 532 21.09 5.22 -15.10
CA THR A 532 21.69 6.42 -15.72
C THR A 532 20.81 7.66 -15.64
N ARG A 533 19.50 7.51 -15.49
CA ARG A 533 18.54 8.62 -15.54
C ARG A 533 17.79 8.82 -14.24
N ASP A 534 17.42 7.75 -13.55
CA ASP A 534 16.50 7.84 -12.40
C ASP A 534 17.26 7.91 -11.08
N LEU A 535 18.16 6.96 -10.81
CA LEU A 535 18.94 6.95 -9.57
C LEU A 535 19.78 8.21 -9.33
N PRO A 536 20.42 8.83 -10.35
CA PRO A 536 21.21 10.05 -10.17
C PRO A 536 20.40 11.28 -9.72
N ILE A 537 19.06 11.24 -9.81
CA ILE A 537 18.18 12.29 -9.28
C ILE A 537 18.25 12.33 -7.75
N HIS A 538 18.54 11.19 -7.11
CA HIS A 538 18.41 11.01 -5.66
C HIS A 538 19.72 10.62 -4.96
N MET A 539 20.70 10.11 -5.71
CA MET A 539 21.92 9.53 -5.15
C MET A 539 23.15 9.97 -5.95
N THR A 540 24.26 10.13 -5.23
CA THR A 540 25.59 10.29 -5.85
C THR A 540 26.07 8.97 -6.47
N GLN A 541 27.05 9.02 -7.37
CA GLN A 541 27.58 7.80 -8.00
C GLN A 541 28.13 6.77 -7.00
N SER A 542 28.74 7.22 -5.89
CA SER A 542 29.20 6.31 -4.84
C SER A 542 28.04 5.61 -4.14
N GLN A 543 26.96 6.34 -3.86
CA GLN A 543 25.75 5.80 -3.24
C GLN A 543 25.03 4.85 -4.20
N ILE A 544 24.99 5.15 -5.50
CA ILE A 544 24.43 4.25 -6.52
C ILE A 544 25.20 2.94 -6.56
N SER A 545 26.53 2.99 -6.61
CA SER A 545 27.37 1.79 -6.61
C SER A 545 27.12 0.93 -5.37
N GLU A 546 27.06 1.56 -4.19
CA GLU A 546 26.74 0.86 -2.94
C GLU A 546 25.33 0.26 -2.94
N HIS A 547 24.33 1.05 -3.36
CA HIS A 547 22.93 0.66 -3.47
C HIS A 547 22.75 -0.59 -4.35
N LEU A 548 23.30 -0.55 -5.56
CA LEU A 548 23.24 -1.65 -6.52
C LEU A 548 23.98 -2.90 -6.03
N SER A 549 25.14 -2.72 -5.37
CA SER A 549 25.90 -3.85 -4.83
C SER A 549 25.17 -4.60 -3.71
N LYS A 550 24.27 -3.92 -2.99
CA LYS A 550 23.51 -4.49 -1.87
C LYS A 550 22.10 -4.96 -2.25
N ALA A 551 21.57 -4.52 -3.39
CA ALA A 551 20.25 -4.89 -3.88
C ALA A 551 20.15 -6.38 -4.25
N ILE A 552 18.92 -6.91 -4.23
CA ILE A 552 18.60 -8.26 -4.71
C ILE A 552 18.07 -8.16 -6.15
N TYR A 553 18.54 -9.08 -6.99
CA TYR A 553 18.14 -9.19 -8.38
C TYR A 553 17.46 -10.54 -8.58
N LEU A 554 16.18 -10.54 -8.94
CA LEU A 554 15.43 -11.77 -9.22
C LEU A 554 15.26 -11.92 -10.73
N LEU A 555 15.69 -13.06 -11.26
CA LEU A 555 15.48 -13.46 -12.64
C LEU A 555 14.63 -14.73 -12.70
N SER A 556 13.53 -14.68 -13.45
CA SER A 556 12.68 -15.84 -13.74
C SER A 556 12.25 -15.80 -15.20
N ILE A 557 13.00 -16.50 -16.05
CA ILE A 557 12.87 -16.42 -17.52
C ILE A 557 13.34 -17.72 -18.17
N GLY A 558 12.81 -18.00 -19.36
CA GLY A 558 13.19 -19.17 -20.15
C GLY A 558 12.04 -20.15 -20.43
N ASN A 559 10.95 -20.07 -19.66
CA ASN A 559 9.80 -20.98 -19.84
C ASN A 559 9.17 -20.79 -21.21
N ASN A 560 9.08 -19.54 -21.69
CA ASN A 560 8.53 -19.22 -23.00
C ASN A 560 9.43 -19.63 -24.17
N ASP A 561 10.75 -19.73 -23.96
CA ASP A 561 11.67 -20.24 -25.00
C ASP A 561 11.36 -21.71 -25.32
N TYR A 562 10.88 -22.48 -24.34
CA TYR A 562 10.36 -23.82 -24.57
C TYR A 562 8.89 -23.81 -24.97
N LEU A 563 8.02 -23.16 -24.18
CA LEU A 563 6.56 -23.22 -24.33
C LEU A 563 6.09 -22.58 -25.65
N ILE A 564 6.47 -21.33 -25.88
CA ILE A 564 6.01 -20.55 -27.03
C ILE A 564 6.84 -20.90 -28.26
N ASN A 565 8.17 -20.92 -28.09
CA ASN A 565 9.10 -20.93 -29.21
C ASN A 565 9.48 -22.36 -29.65
N TYR A 566 10.02 -23.21 -28.77
CA TYR A 566 10.43 -24.58 -29.12
C TYR A 566 9.25 -25.55 -29.33
N LEU A 567 8.16 -25.41 -28.57
CA LEU A 567 7.00 -26.30 -28.64
C LEU A 567 5.86 -25.72 -29.50
N GLY A 568 5.91 -24.43 -29.82
CA GLY A 568 4.94 -23.79 -30.71
C GLY A 568 3.53 -23.76 -30.14
N ALA A 569 3.35 -23.60 -28.82
CA ALA A 569 2.06 -23.76 -28.15
C ALA A 569 0.91 -22.90 -28.71
N PHE A 570 1.22 -21.76 -29.36
CA PHE A 570 0.22 -20.86 -29.95
C PHE A 570 -0.08 -21.12 -31.42
N THR A 571 0.91 -21.53 -32.19
CA THR A 571 0.83 -21.64 -33.66
C THR A 571 0.72 -23.09 -34.14
N GLY A 572 1.02 -24.06 -33.28
CA GLY A 572 1.19 -25.47 -33.65
C GLY A 572 2.42 -25.74 -34.53
N VAL A 573 3.21 -24.70 -34.81
CA VAL A 573 4.40 -24.75 -35.67
C VAL A 573 5.55 -24.13 -34.90
N SER A 574 6.61 -24.91 -34.64
CA SER A 574 7.84 -24.39 -34.04
C SER A 574 8.97 -24.40 -35.06
N PRO A 575 9.32 -23.24 -35.65
CA PRO A 575 10.53 -23.10 -36.46
C PRO A 575 11.78 -23.56 -35.69
N THR A 576 11.83 -23.30 -34.39
CA THR A 576 12.99 -23.59 -33.53
C THR A 576 13.25 -25.09 -33.39
N SER A 577 12.22 -25.92 -33.15
CA SER A 577 12.38 -27.38 -33.08
C SER A 577 12.82 -28.02 -34.40
N THR A 578 12.55 -27.37 -35.54
CA THR A 578 13.01 -27.83 -36.86
C THR A 578 14.48 -27.52 -37.13
N VAL A 579 15.04 -26.53 -36.42
CA VAL A 579 16.42 -26.07 -36.58
C VAL A 579 17.34 -26.64 -35.50
N TYR A 580 16.84 -26.81 -34.27
CA TYR A 580 17.63 -27.24 -33.13
C TYR A 580 17.09 -28.52 -32.48
N ALA A 581 17.97 -29.50 -32.31
CA ALA A 581 17.76 -30.57 -31.35
C ALA A 581 17.71 -30.02 -29.90
N PRO A 582 17.12 -30.75 -28.94
CA PRO A 582 16.92 -30.25 -27.57
C PRO A 582 18.19 -29.80 -26.85
N GLU A 583 19.28 -30.56 -26.94
CA GLU A 583 20.55 -30.23 -26.28
C GLU A 583 21.21 -28.98 -26.88
N PRO A 584 21.43 -28.87 -28.21
CA PRO A 584 21.93 -27.64 -28.81
C PRO A 584 21.10 -26.40 -28.50
N PHE A 585 19.76 -26.54 -28.39
CA PHE A 585 18.90 -25.43 -28.00
C PHE A 585 19.13 -25.01 -26.55
N ALA A 586 19.23 -25.97 -25.62
CA ALA A 586 19.58 -25.68 -24.24
C ALA A 586 20.96 -25.01 -24.12
N ASP A 587 21.94 -25.45 -24.91
CA ASP A 587 23.27 -24.84 -24.97
C ASP A 587 23.21 -23.40 -25.50
N LEU A 588 22.39 -23.11 -26.51
CA LEU A 588 22.14 -21.75 -26.99
C LEU A 588 21.57 -20.85 -25.88
N LEU A 589 20.52 -21.30 -25.19
CA LEU A 589 19.89 -20.52 -24.12
C LEU A 589 20.85 -20.24 -22.96
N ILE A 590 21.61 -21.25 -22.52
CA ILE A 590 22.61 -21.09 -21.44
C ILE A 590 23.71 -20.12 -21.84
N ASN A 591 24.25 -20.22 -23.06
CA ASN A 591 25.30 -19.32 -23.53
C ASN A 591 24.81 -17.87 -23.69
N THR A 592 23.56 -17.67 -24.10
CA THR A 592 22.95 -16.33 -24.19
C THR A 592 22.71 -15.75 -22.78
N LEU A 593 22.12 -16.54 -21.89
CA LEU A 593 21.84 -16.12 -20.52
C LEU A 593 23.12 -15.81 -19.73
N GLU A 594 24.20 -16.57 -19.94
CA GLU A 594 25.51 -16.29 -19.32
C GLU A 594 26.01 -14.88 -19.69
N LYS A 595 25.85 -14.45 -20.95
CA LYS A 595 26.23 -13.10 -21.41
C LYS A 595 25.33 -12.02 -20.80
N GLN A 596 24.03 -12.28 -20.73
CA GLN A 596 23.04 -11.37 -20.12
C GLN A 596 23.32 -11.15 -18.62
N LEU A 597 23.68 -12.22 -17.90
CA LEU A 597 24.08 -12.12 -16.49
C LEU A 597 25.41 -11.38 -16.31
N GLN A 598 26.37 -11.56 -17.23
CA GLN A 598 27.60 -10.75 -17.26
C GLN A 598 27.30 -9.27 -17.50
N GLN A 599 26.32 -8.95 -18.35
CA GLN A 599 25.86 -7.57 -18.55
C GLN A 599 25.21 -7.02 -17.28
N LEU A 600 24.29 -7.75 -16.64
CA LEU A 600 23.67 -7.35 -15.39
C LEU A 600 24.71 -7.10 -14.27
N TYR A 601 25.75 -7.94 -14.20
CA TYR A 601 26.90 -7.73 -13.31
C TYR A 601 27.67 -6.44 -13.62
N LYS A 602 27.92 -6.14 -14.91
CA LYS A 602 28.56 -4.88 -15.35
C LYS A 602 27.73 -3.65 -14.95
N LEU A 603 26.41 -3.80 -14.87
CA LEU A 603 25.49 -2.76 -14.40
C LEU A 603 25.51 -2.56 -12.87
N GLY A 604 26.26 -3.37 -12.12
CA GLY A 604 26.44 -3.21 -10.68
C GLY A 604 25.77 -4.29 -9.83
N ALA A 605 25.05 -5.23 -10.44
CA ALA A 605 24.40 -6.30 -9.69
C ALA A 605 25.41 -7.24 -9.03
N ARG A 606 25.15 -7.61 -7.76
CA ARG A 606 26.01 -8.53 -7.01
C ARG A 606 25.27 -9.69 -6.38
N LYS A 607 24.00 -9.55 -5.97
CA LYS A 607 23.22 -10.64 -5.35
C LYS A 607 22.11 -11.09 -6.29
N ILE A 608 22.37 -12.13 -7.07
CA ILE A 608 21.52 -12.53 -8.18
C ILE A 608 20.87 -13.87 -7.89
N ILE A 609 19.54 -13.88 -7.80
CA ILE A 609 18.70 -15.06 -7.75
C ILE A 609 18.25 -15.38 -9.17
N LEU A 610 18.55 -16.57 -9.66
CA LEU A 610 18.08 -17.09 -10.94
C LEU A 610 17.24 -18.34 -10.72
N ASN A 611 15.95 -18.23 -10.98
CA ASN A 611 15.05 -19.38 -10.95
C ASN A 611 15.30 -20.27 -12.17
N ASP A 612 15.34 -21.58 -11.94
CA ASP A 612 15.27 -22.56 -13.01
C ASP A 612 13.85 -22.70 -13.57
N LEU A 613 13.72 -23.41 -14.67
CA LEU A 613 12.47 -23.52 -15.40
C LEU A 613 11.48 -24.43 -14.68
N CYS A 614 10.19 -24.11 -14.76
CA CYS A 614 9.12 -24.87 -14.15
C CYS A 614 8.94 -26.24 -14.85
N PRO A 615 8.32 -27.24 -14.19
CA PRO A 615 8.01 -28.52 -14.83
C PRO A 615 6.84 -28.34 -15.81
N LEU A 616 7.12 -27.83 -17.01
CA LEU A 616 6.10 -27.43 -17.99
C LEU A 616 5.13 -28.56 -18.33
N GLY A 617 5.60 -29.82 -18.37
CA GLY A 617 4.76 -30.99 -18.62
C GLY A 617 3.71 -31.24 -17.55
N CYS A 618 3.78 -30.58 -16.40
CA CYS A 618 2.78 -30.64 -15.34
C CYS A 618 1.70 -29.54 -15.43
N THR A 619 1.82 -28.61 -16.37
CA THR A 619 0.85 -27.51 -16.51
C THR A 619 -0.48 -28.02 -17.06
N PRO A 620 -1.64 -27.47 -16.62
CA PRO A 620 -2.95 -27.89 -17.11
C PRO A 620 -3.09 -27.81 -18.63
N MET A 621 -2.37 -26.88 -19.28
CA MET A 621 -2.30 -26.78 -20.73
C MET A 621 -1.81 -28.09 -21.36
N TYR A 622 -0.64 -28.60 -20.97
CA TYR A 622 -0.06 -29.81 -21.55
C TYR A 622 -0.76 -31.09 -21.07
N LEU A 623 -1.25 -31.12 -19.83
CA LEU A 623 -2.05 -32.25 -19.35
C LEU A 623 -3.34 -32.43 -20.17
N LYS A 624 -3.90 -31.35 -20.73
CA LYS A 624 -5.10 -31.40 -21.57
C LYS A 624 -4.81 -31.72 -23.04
N THR A 625 -3.65 -31.34 -23.56
CA THR A 625 -3.34 -31.41 -25.00
C THR A 625 -2.42 -32.57 -25.40
N CYS A 626 -1.66 -33.13 -24.46
CA CYS A 626 -0.71 -34.20 -24.74
C CYS A 626 -1.13 -35.53 -24.10
N PRO A 627 -0.95 -36.67 -24.79
CA PRO A 627 -1.10 -37.98 -24.17
C PRO A 627 -0.07 -38.19 -23.06
N HIS A 628 -0.49 -38.64 -21.88
CA HIS A 628 0.40 -39.01 -20.79
C HIS A 628 -0.18 -40.14 -19.94
N LYS A 629 0.70 -40.88 -19.25
CA LYS A 629 0.31 -41.96 -18.31
C LYS A 629 0.54 -41.60 -16.85
N GLY A 630 1.45 -40.65 -16.59
CA GLY A 630 1.86 -40.23 -15.25
C GLY A 630 1.16 -38.96 -14.78
N ALA A 631 1.68 -38.38 -13.70
CA ALA A 631 1.19 -37.11 -13.13
C ALA A 631 1.49 -35.90 -14.03
N CYS A 632 2.49 -36.01 -14.90
CA CYS A 632 2.94 -34.98 -15.84
C CYS A 632 3.26 -35.62 -17.21
N VAL A 633 3.46 -34.78 -18.23
CA VAL A 633 3.98 -35.18 -19.55
C VAL A 633 5.51 -35.22 -19.48
N ASP A 634 6.08 -36.43 -19.40
CA ASP A 634 7.51 -36.64 -19.13
C ASP A 634 8.39 -36.14 -20.28
N GLU A 635 7.92 -36.22 -21.53
CA GLU A 635 8.65 -35.76 -22.71
C GLU A 635 8.86 -34.24 -22.69
N ILE A 636 7.84 -33.48 -22.29
CA ILE A 636 7.93 -32.02 -22.16
C ILE A 636 8.89 -31.64 -21.04
N ASN A 637 8.80 -32.34 -19.91
CA ASN A 637 9.71 -32.14 -18.79
C ASN A 637 11.17 -32.49 -19.14
N ALA A 638 11.39 -33.52 -19.96
CA ALA A 638 12.72 -33.90 -20.42
C ALA A 638 13.39 -32.78 -21.25
N LEU A 639 12.62 -32.08 -22.09
CA LEU A 639 13.12 -30.95 -22.88
C LEU A 639 13.67 -29.83 -21.98
N VAL A 640 12.87 -29.43 -21.00
CA VAL A 640 13.20 -28.37 -20.03
C VAL A 640 14.40 -28.75 -19.16
N GLN A 641 14.53 -30.05 -18.84
CA GLN A 641 15.63 -30.56 -18.03
C GLN A 641 17.01 -30.41 -18.69
N HIS A 642 17.10 -30.34 -20.03
CA HIS A 642 18.39 -30.06 -20.68
C HIS A 642 18.94 -28.68 -20.28
N PHE A 643 18.08 -27.68 -20.11
CA PHE A 643 18.47 -26.36 -19.61
C PHE A 643 18.75 -26.40 -18.10
N ASN A 644 17.82 -26.91 -17.29
CA ASN A 644 17.95 -26.89 -15.82
C ASN A 644 19.21 -27.63 -15.34
N LYS A 645 19.63 -28.72 -16.02
CA LYS A 645 20.87 -29.45 -15.68
C LYS A 645 22.16 -28.67 -15.93
N ARG A 646 22.15 -27.68 -16.84
CA ARG A 646 23.32 -26.86 -17.19
C ARG A 646 23.45 -25.62 -16.31
N LEU A 647 22.35 -25.18 -15.72
CA LEU A 647 22.27 -23.96 -14.91
C LEU A 647 23.28 -23.93 -13.74
N PRO A 648 23.44 -25.00 -12.91
CA PRO A 648 24.36 -24.96 -11.77
C PRO A 648 25.82 -24.72 -12.20
N SER A 649 26.26 -25.40 -13.27
CA SER A 649 27.62 -25.25 -13.78
C SER A 649 27.87 -23.85 -14.36
N MET A 650 26.88 -23.25 -15.02
CA MET A 650 26.97 -21.86 -15.50
C MET A 650 27.07 -20.87 -14.33
N LEU A 651 26.21 -20.99 -13.33
CA LEU A 651 26.23 -20.13 -12.14
C LEU A 651 27.53 -20.28 -11.34
N GLN A 652 28.08 -21.50 -11.24
CA GLN A 652 29.37 -21.74 -10.61
C GLN A 652 30.52 -21.06 -11.36
N ARG A 653 30.54 -21.15 -12.70
CA ARG A 653 31.53 -20.43 -13.52
C ARG A 653 31.44 -18.91 -13.31
N LEU A 654 30.23 -18.35 -13.38
CA LEU A 654 30.00 -16.93 -13.14
C LEU A 654 30.45 -16.50 -11.75
N SER A 655 30.08 -17.24 -10.70
CA SER A 655 30.51 -16.95 -9.32
C SER A 655 32.03 -17.04 -9.13
N SER A 656 32.71 -17.96 -9.83
CA SER A 656 34.18 -18.06 -9.79
C SER A 656 34.92 -16.96 -10.55
N THR A 657 34.26 -16.32 -11.54
CA THR A 657 34.89 -15.37 -12.45
C THR A 657 34.53 -13.91 -12.11
N LEU A 658 33.33 -13.67 -11.58
CA LEU A 658 32.79 -12.34 -11.33
C LEU A 658 32.96 -11.97 -9.85
N THR A 659 34.07 -11.29 -9.55
CA THR A 659 34.46 -10.92 -8.18
C THR A 659 33.35 -10.19 -7.43
N GLY A 660 33.01 -10.70 -6.25
CA GLY A 660 32.01 -10.11 -5.37
C GLY A 660 30.57 -10.37 -5.79
N ALA A 661 30.32 -11.05 -6.91
CA ALA A 661 28.98 -11.51 -7.27
C ALA A 661 28.66 -12.86 -6.62
N VAL A 662 27.46 -12.96 -6.09
CA VAL A 662 26.85 -14.16 -5.54
C VAL A 662 25.68 -14.52 -6.44
N PHE A 663 25.77 -15.71 -7.03
CA PHE A 663 24.70 -16.30 -7.82
C PHE A 663 24.02 -17.40 -7.02
N VAL A 664 22.70 -17.36 -6.99
CA VAL A 664 21.87 -18.28 -6.22
C VAL A 664 20.81 -18.87 -7.14
N GLN A 665 20.73 -20.20 -7.20
CA GLN A 665 19.73 -20.90 -7.99
C GLN A 665 18.44 -21.05 -7.17
N GLY A 666 17.32 -20.59 -7.72
CA GLY A 666 15.99 -20.99 -7.30
C GLY A 666 15.60 -22.31 -7.97
N ASN A 667 15.52 -23.40 -7.20
CA ASN A 667 15.16 -24.73 -7.68
C ASN A 667 13.64 -24.88 -7.76
N ILE A 668 13.03 -24.11 -8.66
CA ILE A 668 11.58 -24.04 -8.85
C ILE A 668 11.05 -25.35 -9.44
N TYR A 669 11.79 -25.99 -10.34
CA TYR A 669 11.41 -27.28 -10.91
C TYR A 669 11.13 -28.33 -9.84
N ALA A 670 12.11 -28.58 -8.96
CA ALA A 670 11.98 -29.61 -7.93
C ALA A 670 10.93 -29.21 -6.89
N THR A 671 10.88 -27.93 -6.53
CA THR A 671 9.91 -27.40 -5.55
C THR A 671 8.47 -27.57 -6.04
N ALA A 672 8.18 -27.19 -7.28
CA ALA A 672 6.86 -27.37 -7.89
C ALA A 672 6.51 -28.85 -8.02
N THR A 673 7.46 -29.69 -8.46
CA THR A 673 7.27 -31.14 -8.56
C THR A 673 6.95 -31.77 -7.21
N GLU A 674 7.65 -31.38 -6.14
CA GLU A 674 7.38 -31.87 -4.78
C GLU A 674 5.95 -31.52 -4.34
N ILE A 675 5.51 -30.28 -4.58
CA ILE A 675 4.17 -29.82 -4.23
C ILE A 675 3.10 -30.59 -5.01
N ILE A 676 3.28 -30.75 -6.33
CA ILE A 676 2.35 -31.46 -7.21
C ILE A 676 2.23 -32.94 -6.83
N LEU A 677 3.33 -33.57 -6.43
CA LEU A 677 3.32 -34.98 -6.01
C LEU A 677 2.80 -35.17 -4.58
N ASN A 678 2.80 -34.14 -3.74
CA ASN A 678 2.36 -34.20 -2.34
C ASN A 678 1.36 -33.09 -1.99
N PRO A 679 0.24 -32.95 -2.73
CA PRO A 679 -0.59 -31.74 -2.69
C PRO A 679 -1.20 -31.46 -1.31
N THR A 680 -1.65 -32.51 -0.60
CA THR A 680 -2.27 -32.39 0.72
C THR A 680 -1.30 -31.90 1.80
N LYS A 681 0.01 -32.21 1.68
CA LYS A 681 1.06 -31.67 2.56
C LYS A 681 1.12 -30.14 2.51
N TYR A 682 0.74 -29.57 1.38
CA TYR A 682 0.79 -28.14 1.11
C TYR A 682 -0.58 -27.45 1.11
N GLY A 683 -1.64 -28.19 1.48
CA GLY A 683 -3.00 -27.64 1.54
C GLY A 683 -3.72 -27.54 0.19
N PHE A 684 -3.23 -28.23 -0.85
CA PHE A 684 -3.88 -28.29 -2.14
C PHE A 684 -4.81 -29.49 -2.27
N SER A 685 -6.04 -29.26 -2.71
CA SER A 685 -6.99 -30.30 -3.11
C SER A 685 -6.91 -30.60 -4.62
N ASP A 686 -6.45 -29.64 -5.43
CA ASP A 686 -6.27 -29.80 -6.88
C ASP A 686 -4.97 -29.15 -7.38
N VAL A 687 -4.10 -29.97 -7.96
CA VAL A 687 -2.82 -29.54 -8.53
C VAL A 687 -2.69 -29.85 -10.02
N ARG A 688 -3.78 -30.28 -10.66
CA ARG A 688 -3.80 -30.68 -12.07
C ARG A 688 -4.68 -29.80 -12.94
N ASN A 689 -5.73 -29.20 -12.37
CA ASN A 689 -6.61 -28.31 -13.10
C ASN A 689 -6.44 -26.86 -12.66
N GLN A 690 -6.67 -25.97 -13.62
CA GLN A 690 -6.74 -24.53 -13.38
C GLN A 690 -7.99 -24.15 -12.56
N CYS A 691 -7.96 -22.97 -11.94
CA CYS A 691 -9.09 -22.40 -11.20
C CYS A 691 -10.05 -21.62 -12.11
N CYS A 692 -9.55 -20.96 -13.15
CA CYS A 692 -10.39 -20.22 -14.10
C CYS A 692 -10.69 -21.01 -15.39
N GLU A 693 -11.77 -20.68 -16.08
CA GLU A 693 -12.00 -21.13 -17.45
C GLU A 693 -10.99 -20.45 -18.39
N THR A 694 -10.36 -21.20 -19.30
CA THR A 694 -9.23 -20.69 -20.11
C THR A 694 -9.52 -20.65 -21.61
N SER A 695 -9.06 -19.60 -22.28
CA SER A 695 -8.92 -19.55 -23.74
C SER A 695 -7.62 -20.25 -24.17
N PHE A 696 -7.68 -21.04 -25.24
CA PHE A 696 -6.56 -21.84 -25.77
C PHE A 696 -5.84 -22.70 -24.70
N ASN A 697 -6.55 -23.15 -23.67
CA ASN A 697 -6.00 -23.89 -22.53
C ASN A 697 -4.88 -23.17 -21.75
N LEU A 698 -4.71 -21.86 -21.92
CA LEU A 698 -3.60 -21.11 -21.32
C LEU A 698 -4.07 -19.97 -20.41
N MET A 699 -4.69 -18.94 -20.96
CA MET A 699 -5.07 -17.74 -20.20
C MET A 699 -6.53 -17.76 -19.77
N CYS A 700 -6.87 -17.18 -18.62
CA CYS A 700 -8.26 -17.06 -18.19
C CYS A 700 -9.11 -16.30 -19.22
N MET A 701 -10.34 -16.76 -19.45
CA MET A 701 -11.31 -16.00 -20.22
C MET A 701 -11.77 -14.77 -19.41
N PRO A 702 -11.84 -13.58 -20.03
CA PRO A 702 -12.31 -12.38 -19.35
C PRO A 702 -13.71 -12.54 -18.77
N LEU A 703 -13.93 -11.98 -17.58
CA LEU A 703 -15.22 -11.88 -16.89
C LEU A 703 -15.85 -13.23 -16.48
N LYS A 704 -15.14 -14.35 -16.63
CA LYS A 704 -15.61 -15.65 -16.14
C LYS A 704 -15.35 -15.78 -14.64
N THR A 705 -16.34 -16.29 -13.91
CA THR A 705 -16.20 -16.60 -12.49
C THR A 705 -15.17 -17.72 -12.31
N PRO A 706 -14.11 -17.50 -11.52
CA PRO A 706 -13.14 -18.53 -11.20
C PRO A 706 -13.74 -19.54 -10.20
N CYS A 707 -13.00 -20.60 -9.90
CA CYS A 707 -13.37 -21.55 -8.86
C CYS A 707 -13.55 -20.86 -7.49
N SER A 708 -14.35 -21.47 -6.60
CA SER A 708 -14.68 -20.92 -5.27
C SER A 708 -13.47 -20.86 -4.34
N ASP A 709 -12.52 -21.78 -4.50
CA ASP A 709 -11.43 -22.01 -3.54
C ASP A 709 -10.04 -21.96 -4.21
N PRO A 710 -9.62 -20.81 -4.77
CA PRO A 710 -8.31 -20.66 -5.42
C PRO A 710 -7.12 -20.95 -4.48
N GLN A 711 -7.32 -20.84 -3.16
CA GLN A 711 -6.34 -21.16 -2.12
C GLN A 711 -6.01 -22.66 -2.01
N GLU A 712 -6.90 -23.53 -2.51
CA GLU A 712 -6.68 -24.99 -2.53
C GLU A 712 -6.23 -25.50 -3.90
N LYS A 713 -5.96 -24.59 -4.85
CA LYS A 713 -5.50 -24.91 -6.20
C LYS A 713 -4.05 -24.51 -6.43
N PHE A 714 -3.28 -25.37 -7.10
CA PHE A 714 -1.92 -25.01 -7.52
C PHE A 714 -1.92 -24.00 -8.66
N PHE A 715 -2.72 -24.27 -9.70
CA PHE A 715 -2.76 -23.51 -10.94
C PHE A 715 -3.95 -22.55 -10.97
N TRP A 716 -3.65 -21.29 -11.30
CA TRP A 716 -4.67 -20.28 -11.50
C TRP A 716 -5.31 -20.42 -12.87
N ASP A 717 -4.47 -20.41 -13.91
CA ASP A 717 -4.85 -20.64 -15.31
C ASP A 717 -4.10 -21.86 -15.88
N GLY A 718 -4.02 -21.99 -17.20
CA GLY A 718 -3.42 -23.12 -17.88
C GLY A 718 -1.92 -23.31 -17.69
N ALA A 719 -1.19 -22.32 -17.17
CA ALA A 719 0.25 -22.40 -16.92
C ALA A 719 0.71 -21.71 -15.63
N HIS A 720 0.01 -20.68 -15.18
CA HIS A 720 0.45 -19.83 -14.08
C HIS A 720 -0.07 -20.34 -12.72
N PRO A 721 0.77 -20.33 -11.68
CA PRO A 721 0.36 -20.66 -10.32
C PRO A 721 -0.64 -19.67 -9.70
N THR A 722 -1.37 -20.11 -8.68
CA THR A 722 -2.16 -19.25 -7.79
C THR A 722 -1.27 -18.47 -6.82
N GLU A 723 -1.84 -17.43 -6.22
CA GLU A 723 -1.23 -16.70 -5.10
C GLU A 723 -0.82 -17.62 -3.94
N ALA A 724 -1.61 -18.67 -3.66
CA ALA A 724 -1.31 -19.64 -2.60
C ALA A 724 -0.02 -20.42 -2.91
N THR A 725 0.15 -20.86 -4.16
CA THR A 725 1.39 -21.52 -4.61
C THR A 725 2.59 -20.58 -4.51
N TYR A 726 2.46 -19.33 -4.96
CA TYR A 726 3.53 -18.36 -4.85
C TYR A 726 3.92 -18.08 -3.40
N SER A 727 2.94 -18.00 -2.49
CA SER A 727 3.18 -17.81 -1.05
C SER A 727 4.03 -18.93 -0.46
N ILE A 728 3.72 -20.19 -0.81
CA ILE A 728 4.45 -21.37 -0.34
C ILE A 728 5.88 -21.37 -0.87
N ILE A 729 6.06 -21.12 -2.17
CA ILE A 729 7.39 -21.09 -2.80
C ILE A 729 8.24 -19.97 -2.19
N ALA A 730 7.70 -18.75 -2.07
CA ALA A 730 8.40 -17.61 -1.48
C ALA A 730 8.84 -17.90 -0.04
N LYS A 731 7.93 -18.46 0.78
CA LYS A 731 8.23 -18.85 2.16
C LYS A 731 9.38 -19.86 2.25
N ARG A 732 9.43 -20.81 1.32
CA ARG A 732 10.53 -21.78 1.26
C ARG A 732 11.82 -21.13 0.79
N MET A 733 11.81 -20.27 -0.23
CA MET A 733 13.01 -19.53 -0.65
C MET A 733 13.65 -18.73 0.49
N VAL A 734 12.84 -18.26 1.46
CA VAL A 734 13.35 -17.53 2.64
C VAL A 734 14.25 -18.36 3.54
N SER A 735 13.98 -19.66 3.70
CA SER A 735 14.57 -20.47 4.77
C SER A 735 15.00 -21.89 4.40
N ASP A 736 14.72 -22.34 3.17
CA ASP A 736 14.96 -23.71 2.70
C ASP A 736 16.03 -23.72 1.60
N LYS A 737 17.24 -24.19 1.95
CA LYS A 737 18.37 -24.30 1.00
C LYS A 737 18.12 -25.26 -0.15
N SER A 738 17.16 -26.17 -0.04
CA SER A 738 16.81 -27.05 -1.16
C SER A 738 16.05 -26.31 -2.26
N VAL A 739 15.39 -25.20 -1.91
CA VAL A 739 14.66 -24.33 -2.83
C VAL A 739 15.54 -23.20 -3.33
N LEU A 740 16.40 -22.63 -2.49
CA LEU A 740 17.30 -21.55 -2.88
C LEU A 740 18.74 -21.88 -2.44
N THR A 741 19.63 -22.11 -3.41
CA THR A 741 20.97 -22.70 -3.17
C THR A 741 22.08 -21.90 -3.86
N PRO A 742 23.26 -21.71 -3.24
CA PRO A 742 23.72 -22.29 -1.96
C PRO A 742 23.24 -21.53 -0.71
N PHE A 743 22.58 -20.38 -0.89
CA PHE A 743 22.07 -19.53 0.18
C PHE A 743 20.56 -19.46 0.13
N THR A 744 19.91 -19.55 1.29
CA THR A 744 18.53 -19.06 1.46
C THR A 744 18.48 -17.54 1.25
N LEU A 745 17.29 -16.97 1.06
CA LEU A 745 17.17 -15.52 0.93
C LEU A 745 17.64 -14.84 2.21
N GLN A 746 17.33 -15.41 3.38
CA GLN A 746 17.78 -14.88 4.66
C GLN A 746 19.32 -14.81 4.76
N GLU A 747 20.04 -15.82 4.26
CA GLU A 747 21.51 -15.81 4.24
C GLU A 747 22.05 -14.85 3.17
N LEU A 748 21.43 -14.81 1.99
CA LEU A 748 21.84 -13.90 0.91
C LEU A 748 21.72 -12.41 1.32
N LEU A 749 20.70 -12.09 2.12
CA LEU A 749 20.51 -10.74 2.66
C LEU A 749 21.59 -10.34 3.68
N GLN A 750 22.30 -11.31 4.27
CA GLN A 750 23.37 -11.08 5.25
C GLN A 750 24.77 -10.96 4.64
N LEU A 751 24.95 -11.36 3.37
CA LEU A 751 26.19 -11.16 2.61
C LEU A 751 26.43 -9.67 2.30
#